data_AF-A0A7K0FIQ7-F1
#
_entry.id   AF-A0A7K0FIQ7-F1
#
_cell.length_a   1.000
_cell.length_b   1.000
_cell.length_c   1.000
_cell.angle_alpha   90.00
_cell.angle_beta   90.00
_cell.angle_gamma   90.00
#
_symmetry.space_group_name_H-M   'P 1'
#
loop_
_entity.id
_entity.type
_entity.pdbx_description
1 polymer ?
#
loop_
_entity_poly.entity_id
_entity_poly.type
_entity_poly.pdbx_seq_one_letter_code
_entity_poly.pdbx_strand_id
1 'polypeptide(L)'
;ANRIQEEFSVAIGLKEIFLYPVLQDQSDVLAALGESVYESIPVADVQDGYPLSYAQRRLWFLDQLNESSTAYNVTFGHWLQGALETEALSYAFNALIKRHESLRTVFRWQDEEVKQYVKASETIDFTVENINWEYTTEDDETIVDTIFKEYNTAFNLSKGPLLKVYAFRRAEEKHFLFINIHHIIADEISVQLLIAELQELYNARIKGNEIVRGALKIQYKDFAVWQQTSKKHEDISHKSYWLEKLSGEITPLDLPTSFPRGVQQTFTGKRLKHTFRRETSVKFQSLLEQQQSSLFMGVLSLVKTLLYRYTGTQDIIIGTPISGRLHPDLENQVGFYLNTLALRDEVSGDMSYEALLAQVKETCLNAYEHQSYPFDLLVEELDAARDLSRSPLFDVMVVLEDMERYDKKLSFSGITIEGEYTDEKTSKFDITFYFSKRNDNLHLTIEYNTSLFSVSRIARMASHLEELLTLVVAAPQTSIGKYNYLSDAESANILTNFNATAKDYPLSGSFLTRYEQNVSKTPQAIAVYYADRKLNYGALDAAVNQLSNYLKNNYNIQQGDCVGLLLDRSEWMLISMLSILKLGGIYLPIDKSYPTSRISYILEDGRAALLISDTTYTDESGINVMILPEHIEKLSDYSSE
;
A
#
# COMPACT_ATOMS: atom_id res chain seq x y z
N ALA A 1 20.90 24.13 -8.62
CA ALA A 1 21.38 23.55 -9.88
C ALA A 1 21.03 24.47 -11.06
N ASN A 2 19.78 24.54 -11.53
CA ASN A 2 19.39 25.31 -12.73
C ASN A 2 19.90 26.76 -12.77
N ARG A 3 19.69 27.54 -11.70
CA ARG A 3 20.21 28.91 -11.62
C ARG A 3 21.72 29.01 -11.70
N ILE A 4 22.46 28.03 -11.17
CA ILE A 4 23.93 27.99 -11.26
C ILE A 4 24.34 27.73 -12.71
N GLN A 5 23.66 26.81 -13.39
CA GLN A 5 23.91 26.53 -14.80
C GLN A 5 23.58 27.72 -15.70
N GLU A 6 22.47 28.42 -15.45
CA GLU A 6 22.08 29.61 -16.20
C GLU A 6 23.05 30.79 -15.97
N GLU A 7 23.39 31.10 -14.73
CA GLU A 7 24.21 32.28 -14.40
C GLU A 7 25.72 32.05 -14.65
N PHE A 8 26.23 30.84 -14.44
CA PHE A 8 27.66 30.53 -14.49
C PHE A 8 28.08 29.61 -15.64
N SER A 9 27.13 29.10 -16.44
CA SER A 9 27.42 28.13 -17.51
C SER A 9 28.16 26.88 -17.02
N VAL A 10 27.87 26.43 -15.79
CA VAL A 10 28.43 25.22 -15.18
C VAL A 10 27.28 24.37 -14.62
N ALA A 11 27.20 23.11 -15.04
CA ALA A 11 26.20 22.17 -14.56
C ALA A 11 26.72 21.44 -13.31
N ILE A 12 26.09 21.70 -12.17
CA ILE A 12 26.31 20.94 -10.93
C ILE A 12 25.11 20.03 -10.68
N GLY A 13 25.37 18.73 -10.48
CA GLY A 13 24.34 17.78 -10.15
C GLY A 13 23.80 17.97 -8.73
N LEU A 14 22.63 17.40 -8.46
CA LEU A 14 22.00 17.51 -7.15
C LEU A 14 22.85 16.80 -6.07
N LYS A 15 23.49 15.68 -6.44
CA LYS A 15 24.34 14.90 -5.54
C LYS A 15 25.54 15.70 -5.03
N GLU A 16 26.19 16.47 -5.90
CA GLU A 16 27.31 17.35 -5.55
C GLU A 16 26.86 18.44 -4.56
N ILE A 17 25.66 19.02 -4.75
CA ILE A 17 25.12 20.01 -3.81
C ILE A 17 24.96 19.41 -2.40
N PHE A 18 24.57 18.14 -2.28
CA PHE A 18 24.45 17.43 -1.00
C PHE A 18 25.80 16.98 -0.42
N LEU A 19 26.75 16.58 -1.27
CA LEU A 19 28.08 16.14 -0.84
C LEU A 19 28.95 17.31 -0.35
N TYR A 20 28.75 18.49 -0.92
CA TYR A 20 29.50 19.71 -0.61
C TYR A 20 28.55 20.77 -0.06
N PRO A 21 28.13 20.71 1.21
CA PRO A 21 27.17 21.66 1.78
C PRO A 21 27.78 23.03 2.10
N VAL A 22 29.11 23.16 2.07
CA VAL A 22 29.84 24.41 2.34
C VAL A 22 30.09 25.13 1.02
N LEU A 23 29.75 26.43 0.96
CA LEU A 23 29.87 27.24 -0.26
C LEU A 23 31.28 27.25 -0.86
N GLN A 24 32.31 27.20 -0.01
CA GLN A 24 33.71 27.12 -0.46
C GLN A 24 33.96 25.82 -1.23
N ASP A 25 33.55 24.69 -0.69
CA ASP A 25 33.71 23.38 -1.34
C ASP A 25 32.89 23.30 -2.64
N GLN A 26 31.69 23.88 -2.67
CA GLN A 26 30.90 24.00 -3.91
C GLN A 26 31.61 24.85 -4.97
N SER A 27 32.24 25.95 -4.57
CA SER A 27 33.01 26.80 -5.48
C SER A 27 34.21 26.05 -6.07
N ASP A 28 34.89 25.24 -5.28
CA ASP A 28 36.03 24.43 -5.75
C ASP A 28 35.57 23.35 -6.75
N VAL A 29 34.42 22.72 -6.49
CA VAL A 29 33.79 21.76 -7.41
C VAL A 29 33.35 22.44 -8.70
N LEU A 30 32.69 23.60 -8.62
CA LEU A 30 32.28 24.38 -9.80
C LEU A 30 33.48 24.83 -10.62
N ALA A 31 34.60 25.19 -9.99
CA ALA A 31 35.83 25.57 -10.69
C ALA A 31 36.52 24.37 -11.36
N ALA A 32 36.31 23.15 -10.85
CA ALA A 32 36.82 21.92 -11.43
C ALA A 32 35.93 21.36 -12.57
N LEU A 33 34.66 21.75 -12.59
CA LEU A 33 33.72 21.40 -13.65
C LEU A 33 33.98 22.27 -14.89
N GLY A 34 33.95 21.66 -16.08
CA GLY A 34 34.07 22.39 -17.35
C GLY A 34 32.83 23.23 -17.65
N GLU A 35 32.97 24.17 -18.60
CA GLU A 35 31.81 24.90 -19.13
C GLU A 35 30.76 23.91 -19.69
N SER A 36 29.54 24.01 -19.17
CA SER A 36 28.34 23.38 -19.70
C SER A 36 27.67 24.40 -20.62
N VAL A 37 27.72 24.19 -21.93
CA VAL A 37 26.94 25.00 -22.87
C VAL A 37 25.45 24.76 -22.59
N TYR A 38 24.73 25.80 -22.19
CA TYR A 38 23.28 25.77 -22.11
C TYR A 38 22.71 25.59 -23.53
N GLU A 39 22.11 24.44 -23.81
CA GLU A 39 21.42 24.18 -25.07
C GLU A 39 19.90 24.24 -24.83
N SER A 40 19.25 25.29 -25.34
CA SER A 40 17.81 25.46 -25.20
C SER A 40 17.04 24.37 -25.94
N ILE A 41 15.89 23.97 -25.40
CA ILE A 41 15.01 23.01 -26.07
C ILE A 41 14.52 23.64 -27.39
N PRO A 42 14.77 23.01 -28.55
CA PRO A 42 14.36 23.57 -29.83
C PRO A 42 12.84 23.53 -29.99
N VAL A 43 12.29 24.54 -30.65
CA VAL A 43 10.89 24.53 -31.08
C VAL A 43 10.73 23.44 -32.15
N ALA A 44 9.72 22.59 -32.02
CA ALA A 44 9.46 21.52 -32.97
C ALA A 44 8.94 22.07 -34.30
N ASP A 45 9.37 21.44 -35.40
CA ASP A 45 8.83 21.73 -36.73
C ASP A 45 7.30 21.55 -36.76
N VAL A 46 6.62 22.38 -37.56
CA VAL A 46 5.16 22.34 -37.71
C VAL A 46 4.75 21.01 -38.33
N GLN A 47 3.89 20.27 -37.63
CA GLN A 47 3.39 18.95 -38.01
C GLN A 47 1.90 18.83 -37.66
N ASP A 48 1.20 17.92 -38.33
CA ASP A 48 -0.23 17.67 -38.05
C ASP A 48 -0.45 17.05 -36.67
N GLY A 49 0.49 16.21 -36.22
CA GLY A 49 0.48 15.58 -34.90
C GLY A 49 1.90 15.32 -34.42
N TYR A 50 2.09 15.37 -33.11
CA TYR A 50 3.39 15.24 -32.46
C TYR A 50 3.44 13.95 -31.62
N PRO A 51 4.62 13.40 -31.32
CA PRO A 51 4.75 12.26 -30.41
C PRO A 51 4.36 12.65 -28.98
N LEU A 52 3.93 11.67 -28.18
CA LEU A 52 3.77 11.84 -26.74
C LEU A 52 5.13 11.71 -26.04
N SER A 53 5.27 12.40 -24.91
CA SER A 53 6.31 12.07 -23.93
C SER A 53 6.07 10.66 -23.38
N TYR A 54 7.08 10.04 -22.76
CA TYR A 54 6.92 8.71 -22.15
C TYR A 54 5.82 8.71 -21.08
N ALA A 55 5.83 9.75 -20.23
CA ALA A 55 4.86 9.92 -19.15
C ALA A 55 3.42 10.08 -19.67
N GLN A 56 3.22 10.85 -20.75
CA GLN A 56 1.90 10.97 -21.38
C GLN A 56 1.44 9.66 -22.02
N ARG A 57 2.35 8.90 -22.65
CA ARG A 57 2.03 7.60 -23.27
C ARG A 57 1.50 6.62 -22.23
N ARG A 58 2.10 6.58 -21.03
CA ARG A 58 1.60 5.76 -19.93
C ARG A 58 0.23 6.19 -19.45
N LEU A 59 0.03 7.48 -19.19
CA LEU A 59 -1.28 7.98 -18.75
C LEU A 59 -2.37 7.71 -19.78
N TRP A 60 -2.06 7.89 -21.06
CA TRP A 60 -2.98 7.54 -22.14
C TRP A 60 -3.32 6.05 -22.10
N PHE A 61 -2.33 5.16 -21.98
CA PHE A 61 -2.57 3.72 -21.89
C PHE A 61 -3.44 3.35 -20.67
N LEU A 62 -3.18 3.93 -19.50
CA LEU A 62 -3.96 3.70 -18.28
C LEU A 62 -5.42 4.17 -18.42
N ASP A 63 -5.62 5.32 -19.08
CA ASP A 63 -6.94 5.83 -19.41
C ASP A 63 -7.70 4.88 -20.37
N GLN A 64 -7.03 4.33 -21.38
CA GLN A 64 -7.65 3.36 -22.30
C GLN A 64 -8.01 2.01 -21.64
N LEU A 65 -7.35 1.62 -20.54
CA LEU A 65 -7.72 0.41 -19.80
C LEU A 65 -9.06 0.56 -19.08
N ASN A 66 -9.43 1.79 -18.70
CA ASN A 66 -10.71 2.09 -18.08
C ASN A 66 -11.16 3.52 -18.43
N GLU A 67 -11.81 3.67 -19.60
CA GLU A 67 -12.26 4.97 -20.13
C GLU A 67 -13.27 5.69 -19.23
N SER A 68 -13.85 5.01 -18.23
CA SER A 68 -14.77 5.59 -17.25
C SER A 68 -14.08 6.10 -15.98
N SER A 69 -12.76 5.90 -15.88
CA SER A 69 -11.98 6.27 -14.70
C SER A 69 -11.81 7.78 -14.58
N THR A 70 -11.92 8.28 -13.36
CA THR A 70 -11.57 9.65 -12.98
C THR A 70 -10.32 9.71 -12.13
N ALA A 71 -9.59 8.58 -12.00
CA ALA A 71 -8.43 8.46 -11.10
C ALA A 71 -7.28 9.41 -11.44
N TYR A 72 -7.21 9.85 -12.70
CA TYR A 72 -6.22 10.80 -13.21
C TYR A 72 -6.80 12.20 -13.49
N ASN A 73 -7.95 12.51 -12.92
CA ASN A 73 -8.44 13.88 -12.86
C ASN A 73 -7.77 14.61 -11.68
N VAL A 74 -7.30 15.82 -11.93
CA VAL A 74 -6.85 16.76 -10.91
C VAL A 74 -8.02 17.69 -10.64
N THR A 75 -8.68 17.49 -9.49
CA THR A 75 -9.87 18.24 -9.09
C THR A 75 -9.60 19.02 -7.81
N PHE A 76 -10.01 20.29 -7.83
CA PHE A 76 -9.95 21.16 -6.66
C PHE A 76 -11.07 22.20 -6.73
N GLY A 77 -11.43 22.74 -5.57
CA GLY A 77 -12.43 23.79 -5.49
C GLY A 77 -12.28 24.70 -4.28
N HIS A 78 -12.89 25.88 -4.39
CA HIS A 78 -12.81 26.94 -3.39
C HIS A 78 -14.17 27.59 -3.18
N TRP A 79 -14.49 27.89 -1.92
CA TRP A 79 -15.55 28.83 -1.61
C TRP A 79 -15.04 30.26 -1.90
N LEU A 80 -15.87 31.03 -2.57
CA LEU A 80 -15.62 32.40 -3.00
C LEU A 80 -16.69 33.30 -2.38
N GLN A 81 -16.28 34.17 -1.46
CA GLN A 81 -17.13 35.18 -0.84
C GLN A 81 -16.91 36.54 -1.52
N GLY A 82 -17.88 36.97 -2.30
CA GLY A 82 -17.88 38.18 -3.12
C GLY A 82 -18.67 37.99 -4.42
N ALA A 83 -18.89 39.08 -5.16
CA ALA A 83 -19.54 39.05 -6.46
C ALA A 83 -18.57 38.49 -7.53
N LEU A 84 -18.80 37.25 -7.95
CA LEU A 84 -18.00 36.58 -8.98
C LEU A 84 -18.47 36.95 -10.38
N GLU A 85 -17.59 37.55 -11.18
CA GLU A 85 -17.87 37.85 -12.59
C GLU A 85 -17.47 36.69 -13.49
N THR A 86 -18.41 35.79 -13.75
CA THR A 86 -18.19 34.58 -14.56
C THR A 86 -17.74 34.86 -15.99
N GLU A 87 -18.11 36.01 -16.57
CA GLU A 87 -17.61 36.44 -17.88
C GLU A 87 -16.12 36.82 -17.84
N ALA A 88 -15.68 37.50 -16.77
CA ALA A 88 -14.27 37.82 -16.57
C ALA A 88 -13.43 36.55 -16.35
N LEU A 89 -14.00 35.55 -15.66
CA LEU A 89 -13.37 34.25 -15.47
C LEU A 89 -13.27 33.46 -16.78
N SER A 90 -14.33 33.44 -17.58
CA SER A 90 -14.32 32.83 -18.92
C SER A 90 -13.30 33.51 -19.84
N TYR A 91 -13.21 34.83 -19.81
CA TYR A 91 -12.17 35.58 -20.52
C TYR A 91 -10.76 35.14 -20.10
N ALA A 92 -10.51 35.04 -18.80
CA ALA A 92 -9.22 34.64 -18.27
C ALA A 92 -8.84 33.21 -18.70
N PHE A 93 -9.77 32.25 -18.64
CA PHE A 93 -9.52 30.88 -19.12
C PHE A 93 -9.27 30.81 -20.62
N ASN A 94 -10.00 31.56 -21.45
CA ASN A 94 -9.72 31.62 -22.89
C ASN A 94 -8.31 32.16 -23.18
N ALA A 95 -7.87 33.18 -22.43
CA ALA A 95 -6.51 33.70 -22.55
C ALA A 95 -5.44 32.66 -22.15
N LEU A 96 -5.69 31.85 -21.11
CA LEU A 96 -4.81 30.73 -20.74
C LEU A 96 -4.78 29.65 -21.83
N ILE A 97 -5.94 29.22 -22.34
CA ILE A 97 -6.04 28.21 -23.41
C ILE A 97 -5.32 28.66 -24.68
N LYS A 98 -5.44 29.95 -25.02
CA LYS A 98 -4.72 30.54 -26.16
C LYS A 98 -3.20 30.47 -25.96
N ARG A 99 -2.73 30.78 -24.74
CA ARG A 99 -1.30 30.86 -24.38
C ARG A 99 -0.63 29.49 -24.25
N HIS A 100 -1.31 28.53 -23.63
CA HIS A 100 -0.76 27.22 -23.26
C HIS A 100 -1.29 26.13 -24.18
N GLU A 101 -0.46 25.62 -25.09
CA GLU A 101 -0.90 24.63 -26.08
C GLU A 101 -1.41 23.34 -25.44
N SER A 102 -0.88 22.97 -24.28
CA SER A 102 -1.30 21.80 -23.51
C SER A 102 -2.81 21.79 -23.22
N LEU A 103 -3.41 22.95 -22.91
CA LEU A 103 -4.84 23.06 -22.58
C LEU A 103 -5.76 22.83 -23.79
N ARG A 104 -5.24 22.97 -25.01
CA ARG A 104 -5.94 22.75 -26.29
C ARG A 104 -5.40 21.54 -27.06
N THR A 105 -4.67 20.66 -26.37
CA THR A 105 -4.13 19.43 -26.94
C THR A 105 -5.09 18.26 -26.73
N VAL A 106 -5.23 17.41 -27.75
CA VAL A 106 -5.98 16.14 -27.70
C VAL A 106 -5.11 14.99 -28.16
N PHE A 107 -5.43 13.77 -27.72
CA PHE A 107 -4.64 12.57 -27.98
C PHE A 107 -5.46 11.60 -28.83
N ARG A 108 -4.89 11.15 -29.95
CA ARG A 108 -5.60 10.27 -30.90
C ARG A 108 -4.69 9.14 -31.35
N TRP A 109 -5.26 7.96 -31.44
CA TRP A 109 -4.65 6.81 -32.10
C TRP A 109 -4.82 6.94 -33.61
N GLN A 110 -3.71 7.05 -34.35
CA GLN A 110 -3.69 7.14 -35.81
C GLN A 110 -2.36 6.58 -36.33
N ASP A 111 -2.39 5.86 -37.46
CA ASP A 111 -1.19 5.28 -38.09
C ASP A 111 -0.39 4.37 -37.14
N GLU A 112 -1.11 3.52 -36.39
CA GLU A 112 -0.55 2.56 -35.41
C GLU A 112 0.18 3.19 -34.20
N GLU A 113 0.06 4.50 -34.00
CA GLU A 113 0.62 5.19 -32.85
C GLU A 113 -0.33 6.24 -32.26
N VAL A 114 -0.15 6.54 -30.97
CA VAL A 114 -0.83 7.68 -30.34
C VAL A 114 -0.04 8.96 -30.61
N LYS A 115 -0.73 10.00 -31.05
CA LYS A 115 -0.17 11.35 -31.26
C LYS A 115 -0.95 12.41 -30.52
N GLN A 116 -0.26 13.49 -30.17
CA GLN A 116 -0.87 14.69 -29.63
C GLN A 116 -1.17 15.70 -30.76
N TYR A 117 -2.37 16.25 -30.75
CA TYR A 117 -2.88 17.18 -31.75
C TYR A 117 -3.25 18.49 -31.07
N VAL A 118 -2.51 19.54 -31.38
CA VAL A 118 -2.73 20.88 -30.82
C VAL A 118 -3.81 21.59 -31.63
N LYS A 119 -4.98 21.85 -31.03
CA LYS A 119 -6.09 22.56 -31.71
C LYS A 119 -5.79 24.04 -31.85
N ALA A 120 -6.20 24.66 -32.95
CA ALA A 120 -6.08 26.11 -33.12
C ALA A 120 -6.90 26.85 -32.05
N SER A 121 -6.34 27.92 -31.47
CA SER A 121 -6.98 28.65 -30.37
C SER A 121 -8.37 29.19 -30.73
N GLU A 122 -8.58 29.58 -31.98
CA GLU A 122 -9.82 30.16 -32.50
C GLU A 122 -10.96 29.13 -32.57
N THR A 123 -10.63 27.84 -32.49
CA THR A 123 -11.60 26.74 -32.51
C THR A 123 -12.09 26.34 -31.12
N ILE A 124 -11.51 26.92 -30.06
CA ILE A 124 -11.90 26.65 -28.68
C ILE A 124 -12.70 27.85 -28.17
N ASP A 125 -13.99 27.63 -27.96
CA ASP A 125 -14.87 28.57 -27.26
C ASP A 125 -15.09 28.04 -25.84
N PHE A 126 -14.28 28.51 -24.89
CA PHE A 126 -14.34 28.03 -23.51
C PHE A 126 -15.22 28.96 -22.66
N THR A 127 -16.24 28.40 -22.03
CA THR A 127 -17.11 29.14 -21.12
C THR A 127 -17.11 28.46 -19.76
N VAL A 128 -16.99 29.25 -18.69
CA VAL A 128 -17.21 28.75 -17.33
C VAL A 128 -18.69 28.49 -17.15
N GLU A 129 -19.05 27.26 -16.82
CA GLU A 129 -20.44 26.87 -16.61
C GLU A 129 -20.95 27.48 -15.29
N ASN A 130 -21.89 28.42 -15.39
CA ASN A 130 -22.52 29.05 -14.23
C ASN A 130 -23.79 28.30 -13.84
N ILE A 131 -23.79 27.70 -12.65
CA ILE A 131 -24.86 26.82 -12.16
C ILE A 131 -25.53 27.49 -10.96
N ASN A 132 -26.85 27.68 -11.04
CA ASN A 132 -27.60 28.28 -9.95
C ASN A 132 -28.00 27.23 -8.90
N TRP A 133 -27.50 27.37 -7.68
CA TRP A 133 -27.77 26.53 -6.51
C TRP A 133 -28.28 27.33 -5.30
N GLU A 134 -28.86 28.50 -5.54
CA GLU A 134 -29.48 29.33 -4.51
C GLU A 134 -30.62 28.61 -3.77
N TYR A 135 -31.34 27.72 -4.46
CA TYR A 135 -32.50 27.01 -3.92
C TYR A 135 -32.20 25.67 -3.23
N THR A 136 -30.93 25.23 -3.21
CA THR A 136 -30.55 23.97 -2.56
C THR A 136 -30.68 24.08 -1.05
N THR A 137 -31.27 23.10 -0.36
CA THR A 137 -31.45 23.13 1.10
C THR A 137 -30.32 22.46 1.88
N GLU A 138 -29.39 21.82 1.18
CA GLU A 138 -28.23 21.13 1.76
C GLU A 138 -27.22 22.12 2.36
N ASP A 139 -26.46 21.66 3.34
CA ASP A 139 -25.33 22.40 3.90
C ASP A 139 -24.13 22.44 2.94
N ASP A 140 -23.19 23.35 3.19
CA ASP A 140 -22.05 23.57 2.31
C ASP A 140 -21.14 22.33 2.14
N GLU A 141 -20.98 21.49 3.17
CA GLU A 141 -20.14 20.27 3.06
C GLU A 141 -20.80 19.23 2.17
N THR A 142 -22.10 18.98 2.37
CA THR A 142 -22.89 18.07 1.51
C THR A 142 -22.88 18.54 0.05
N ILE A 143 -22.99 19.86 -0.17
CA ILE A 143 -22.92 20.45 -1.51
C ILE A 143 -21.57 20.15 -2.16
N VAL A 144 -20.45 20.41 -1.48
CA VAL A 144 -19.11 20.13 -2.02
C VAL A 144 -18.98 18.65 -2.38
N ASP A 145 -19.43 17.75 -1.50
CA ASP A 145 -19.40 16.31 -1.73
C ASP A 145 -20.19 15.90 -2.99
N THR A 146 -21.35 16.52 -3.23
CA THR A 146 -22.15 16.35 -4.44
C THR A 146 -21.42 16.89 -5.67
N ILE A 147 -20.77 18.05 -5.60
CA ILE A 147 -19.99 18.61 -6.73
C ILE A 147 -18.90 17.64 -7.15
N PHE A 148 -18.06 17.19 -6.20
CA PHE A 148 -16.96 16.29 -6.50
C PHE A 148 -17.47 14.96 -7.06
N LYS A 149 -18.64 14.49 -6.65
CA LYS A 149 -19.24 13.26 -7.18
C LYS A 149 -19.80 13.42 -8.60
N GLU A 150 -20.48 14.53 -8.89
CA GLU A 150 -21.22 14.71 -10.15
C GLU A 150 -20.39 15.36 -11.26
N TYR A 151 -19.45 16.23 -10.90
CA TYR A 151 -18.68 17.04 -11.86
C TYR A 151 -17.25 16.53 -12.06
N ASN A 152 -16.76 15.63 -11.20
CA ASN A 152 -15.58 14.81 -11.48
C ASN A 152 -15.93 13.70 -12.49
N THR A 153 -16.05 14.09 -13.76
CA THR A 153 -16.41 13.18 -14.87
C THR A 153 -15.18 12.80 -15.67
N ALA A 154 -15.17 11.57 -16.20
CA ALA A 154 -14.10 11.10 -17.07
C ALA A 154 -13.96 12.01 -18.32
N PHE A 155 -12.73 12.14 -18.80
CA PHE A 155 -12.44 12.88 -20.02
C PHE A 155 -12.33 11.94 -21.21
N ASN A 156 -12.78 12.39 -22.38
CA ASN A 156 -12.41 11.74 -23.62
C ASN A 156 -11.16 12.42 -24.17
N LEU A 157 -10.01 11.76 -24.06
CA LEU A 157 -8.71 12.32 -24.45
C LEU A 157 -8.64 12.74 -25.94
N SER A 158 -9.50 12.21 -26.80
CA SER A 158 -9.57 12.56 -28.23
C SER A 158 -10.44 13.78 -28.56
N LYS A 159 -11.24 14.26 -27.59
CA LYS A 159 -12.26 15.31 -27.71
C LYS A 159 -12.15 16.35 -26.59
N GLY A 160 -11.04 17.10 -26.59
CA GLY A 160 -10.81 18.20 -25.66
C GLY A 160 -11.81 19.37 -25.81
N PRO A 161 -11.68 20.43 -24.98
CA PRO A 161 -10.61 20.66 -24.01
C PRO A 161 -10.62 19.67 -22.84
N LEU A 162 -9.44 19.30 -22.33
CA LEU A 162 -9.29 18.39 -21.19
C LEU A 162 -9.30 19.13 -19.85
N LEU A 163 -10.12 20.18 -19.80
CA LEU A 163 -10.33 21.13 -18.71
C LEU A 163 -11.83 21.42 -18.64
N LYS A 164 -12.41 21.34 -17.44
CA LYS A 164 -13.79 21.74 -17.14
C LYS A 164 -13.79 22.65 -15.91
N VAL A 165 -14.58 23.72 -15.96
CA VAL A 165 -14.66 24.70 -14.87
C VAL A 165 -16.11 25.09 -14.65
N TYR A 166 -16.52 25.04 -13.39
CA TYR A 166 -17.89 25.31 -12.98
C TYR A 166 -17.90 26.33 -11.85
N ALA A 167 -18.80 27.31 -11.94
CA ALA A 167 -19.08 28.27 -10.89
C ALA A 167 -20.50 28.04 -10.37
N PHE A 168 -20.61 27.53 -9.15
CA PHE A 168 -21.89 27.28 -8.49
C PHE A 168 -22.29 28.50 -7.66
N ARG A 169 -23.36 29.18 -8.04
CA ARG A 169 -23.88 30.33 -7.30
C ARG A 169 -24.77 29.85 -6.15
N ARG A 170 -24.35 30.11 -4.91
CA ARG A 170 -25.08 29.78 -3.67
C ARG A 170 -25.89 30.98 -3.15
N ALA A 171 -25.37 32.18 -3.35
CA ALA A 171 -26.04 33.46 -3.10
C ALA A 171 -25.44 34.51 -4.04
N GLU A 172 -25.93 35.75 -4.02
CA GLU A 172 -25.38 36.85 -4.83
C GLU A 172 -23.88 37.06 -4.62
N GLU A 173 -23.39 36.93 -3.39
CA GLU A 173 -21.97 37.09 -3.03
C GLU A 173 -21.33 35.79 -2.53
N LYS A 174 -21.89 34.62 -2.85
CA LYS A 174 -21.32 33.35 -2.41
C LYS A 174 -21.33 32.34 -3.54
N HIS A 175 -20.15 31.90 -3.93
CA HIS A 175 -19.96 30.97 -5.04
C HIS A 175 -19.02 29.84 -4.63
N PHE A 176 -19.17 28.67 -5.25
CA PHE A 176 -18.17 27.63 -5.22
C PHE A 176 -17.56 27.47 -6.62
N LEU A 177 -16.24 27.61 -6.73
CA LEU A 177 -15.51 27.38 -7.97
C LEU A 177 -14.95 25.96 -7.95
N PHE A 178 -15.30 25.15 -8.95
CA PHE A 178 -14.79 23.80 -9.13
C PHE A 178 -14.01 23.71 -10.45
N ILE A 179 -12.79 23.19 -10.39
CA ILE A 179 -11.91 23.01 -11.54
C ILE A 179 -11.55 21.53 -11.64
N ASN A 180 -11.66 20.98 -12.85
CA ASN A 180 -11.32 19.61 -13.17
C ASN A 180 -10.42 19.58 -14.41
N ILE A 181 -9.22 19.02 -14.29
CA ILE A 181 -8.21 18.96 -15.35
C ILE A 181 -7.71 17.51 -15.47
N HIS A 182 -7.56 16.99 -16.68
CA HIS A 182 -6.91 15.68 -16.83
C HIS A 182 -5.39 15.79 -16.63
N HIS A 183 -4.79 14.92 -15.80
CA HIS A 183 -3.37 14.97 -15.42
C HIS A 183 -2.41 14.90 -16.64
N ILE A 184 -2.84 14.27 -17.74
CA ILE A 184 -2.07 14.19 -19.00
C ILE A 184 -1.67 15.55 -19.61
N ILE A 185 -2.40 16.63 -19.28
CA ILE A 185 -2.11 17.99 -19.78
C ILE A 185 -1.56 18.93 -18.71
N ALA A 186 -1.55 18.53 -17.43
CA ALA A 186 -1.09 19.38 -16.34
C ALA A 186 -0.74 18.54 -15.10
N ASP A 187 0.49 18.73 -14.61
CA ASP A 187 0.92 18.29 -13.28
C ASP A 187 0.63 19.35 -12.19
N GLU A 188 0.98 19.04 -10.94
CA GLU A 188 0.73 19.90 -9.78
C GLU A 188 1.41 21.27 -9.90
N ILE A 189 2.62 21.33 -10.49
CA ILE A 189 3.32 22.59 -10.76
C ILE A 189 2.58 23.39 -11.85
N SER A 190 2.10 22.71 -12.88
CA SER A 190 1.31 23.34 -13.95
C SER A 190 0.03 23.97 -13.41
N VAL A 191 -0.66 23.30 -12.49
CA VAL A 191 -1.86 23.85 -11.83
C VAL A 191 -1.53 25.15 -11.09
N GLN A 192 -0.42 25.21 -10.35
CA GLN A 192 0.01 26.43 -9.66
C GLN A 192 0.31 27.58 -10.63
N LEU A 193 1.00 27.27 -11.75
CA LEU A 193 1.29 28.26 -12.79
C LEU A 193 0.01 28.80 -13.43
N LEU A 194 -0.94 27.91 -13.74
CA LEU A 194 -2.24 28.28 -14.30
C LEU A 194 -3.05 29.15 -13.34
N ILE A 195 -3.09 28.80 -12.06
CA ILE A 195 -3.76 29.60 -11.02
C ILE A 195 -3.15 31.00 -10.90
N ALA A 196 -1.82 31.10 -10.89
CA ALA A 196 -1.12 32.37 -10.79
C ALA A 196 -1.40 33.29 -11.99
N GLU A 197 -1.47 32.74 -13.20
CA GLU A 197 -1.84 33.52 -14.40
C GLU A 197 -3.35 33.83 -14.44
N LEU A 198 -4.21 32.90 -14.01
CA LEU A 198 -5.66 33.05 -13.97
C LEU A 198 -6.08 34.27 -13.15
N GLN A 199 -5.54 34.39 -11.93
CA GLN A 199 -5.89 35.50 -11.03
C GLN A 199 -5.47 36.85 -11.60
N GLU A 200 -4.30 36.94 -12.26
CA GLU A 200 -3.85 38.19 -12.86
C GLU A 200 -4.75 38.63 -14.02
N LEU A 201 -5.11 37.67 -14.90
CA LEU A 201 -5.98 37.91 -16.04
C LEU A 201 -7.39 38.32 -15.60
N TYR A 202 -7.95 37.62 -14.61
CA TYR A 202 -9.24 37.95 -14.02
C TYR A 202 -9.23 39.36 -13.42
N ASN A 203 -8.23 39.66 -12.58
CA ASN A 203 -8.12 40.94 -11.88
C ASN A 203 -7.93 42.12 -12.83
N ALA A 204 -7.19 41.93 -13.92
CA ALA A 204 -7.05 42.94 -14.96
C ALA A 204 -8.38 43.21 -15.65
N ARG A 205 -9.11 42.15 -16.02
CA ARG A 205 -10.39 42.24 -16.70
C ARG A 205 -11.42 42.99 -15.86
N ILE A 206 -11.51 42.71 -14.55
CA ILE A 206 -12.36 43.43 -13.60
C ILE A 206 -12.04 44.94 -13.57
N LYS A 207 -10.76 45.30 -13.69
CA LYS A 207 -10.32 46.71 -13.69
C LYS A 207 -10.48 47.40 -15.05
N GLY A 208 -11.04 46.72 -16.06
CA GLY A 208 -11.15 47.22 -17.42
C GLY A 208 -9.80 47.27 -18.16
N ASN A 209 -8.77 46.59 -17.65
CA ASN A 209 -7.46 46.49 -18.28
C ASN A 209 -7.39 45.21 -19.13
N GLU A 210 -6.59 45.25 -20.19
CA GLU A 210 -6.23 44.08 -20.98
C GLU A 210 -4.75 43.75 -20.75
N ILE A 211 -4.47 42.52 -20.28
CA ILE A 211 -3.11 42.01 -20.15
C ILE A 211 -2.85 41.06 -21.30
N VAL A 212 -1.87 41.39 -22.13
CA VAL A 212 -1.34 40.49 -23.17
C VAL A 212 0.00 39.93 -22.70
N ARG A 213 0.02 38.65 -22.32
CA ARG A 213 1.28 37.95 -22.04
C ARG A 213 1.93 37.50 -23.35
N GLY A 214 3.21 37.81 -23.54
CA GLY A 214 3.98 37.42 -24.74
C GLY A 214 4.20 35.91 -24.83
N ALA A 215 4.26 35.34 -26.03
CA ALA A 215 4.33 33.88 -26.25
C ALA A 215 5.44 33.18 -25.42
N LEU A 216 5.18 31.93 -25.02
CA LEU A 216 6.20 31.09 -24.39
C LEU A 216 7.29 30.72 -25.39
N LYS A 217 8.54 30.57 -24.91
CA LYS A 217 9.68 30.19 -25.75
C LYS A 217 9.50 28.82 -26.39
N ILE A 218 8.98 27.88 -25.60
CA ILE A 218 8.62 26.52 -26.01
C ILE A 218 7.22 26.20 -25.47
N GLN A 219 6.66 25.11 -25.97
CA GLN A 219 5.40 24.49 -25.56
C GLN A 219 5.65 23.01 -25.25
N TYR A 220 4.69 22.34 -24.60
CA TYR A 220 4.85 20.94 -24.20
C TYR A 220 5.22 20.01 -25.37
N LYS A 221 4.68 20.26 -26.57
CA LYS A 221 4.99 19.46 -27.75
C LYS A 221 6.46 19.49 -28.15
N ASP A 222 7.12 20.63 -27.91
CA ASP A 222 8.53 20.84 -28.25
C ASP A 222 9.40 19.97 -27.33
N PHE A 223 9.06 19.95 -26.03
CA PHE A 223 9.66 19.02 -25.06
C PHE A 223 9.44 17.55 -25.45
N ALA A 224 8.23 17.16 -25.85
CA ALA A 224 7.94 15.78 -26.23
C ALA A 224 8.76 15.33 -27.46
N VAL A 225 8.93 16.20 -28.47
CA VAL A 225 9.79 15.95 -29.63
C VAL A 225 11.26 15.89 -29.24
N TRP A 226 11.73 16.83 -28.43
CA TRP A 226 13.10 16.85 -27.92
C TRP A 226 13.42 15.59 -27.12
N GLN A 227 12.57 15.19 -26.17
CA GLN A 227 12.76 13.97 -25.37
C GLN A 227 12.88 12.71 -26.24
N GLN A 228 12.13 12.62 -27.34
CA GLN A 228 12.20 11.47 -28.25
C GLN A 228 13.45 11.46 -29.14
N THR A 229 14.03 12.63 -29.43
CA THR A 229 15.15 12.80 -30.37
C THR A 229 16.52 12.87 -29.71
N SER A 230 16.62 13.32 -28.46
CA SER A 230 17.87 13.46 -27.68
C SER A 230 18.56 12.13 -27.30
N LYS A 231 18.07 10.99 -27.81
CA LYS A 231 18.44 9.59 -27.50
C LYS A 231 19.91 9.16 -27.64
N LYS A 232 20.88 10.03 -27.93
CA LYS A 232 22.12 9.54 -28.54
C LYS A 232 23.28 9.20 -27.61
N HIS A 233 23.47 9.79 -26.43
CA HIS A 233 24.63 9.43 -25.58
C HIS A 233 24.45 9.49 -24.05
N GLU A 234 23.59 10.36 -23.50
CA GLU A 234 23.42 10.49 -22.03
C GLU A 234 22.55 9.39 -21.40
N ASP A 235 21.71 8.71 -22.18
CA ASP A 235 20.72 7.75 -21.67
C ASP A 235 21.34 6.41 -21.21
N ILE A 236 22.54 6.05 -21.68
CA ILE A 236 23.09 4.70 -21.46
C ILE A 236 23.50 4.49 -19.99
N SER A 237 24.12 5.48 -19.34
CA SER A 237 24.52 5.37 -17.93
C SER A 237 23.31 5.34 -17.01
N HIS A 238 22.34 6.24 -17.23
CA HIS A 238 21.08 6.27 -16.48
C HIS A 238 20.28 4.99 -16.62
N LYS A 239 20.13 4.49 -17.85
CA LYS A 239 19.52 3.19 -18.11
C LYS A 239 20.24 2.06 -17.40
N SER A 240 21.57 1.98 -17.54
CA SER A 240 22.37 0.89 -16.96
C SER A 240 22.23 0.83 -15.44
N TYR A 241 22.28 2.01 -14.78
CA TYR A 241 22.06 2.10 -13.34
C TYR A 241 20.70 1.52 -12.93
N TRP A 242 19.60 1.92 -13.60
CA TRP A 242 18.26 1.46 -13.22
C TRP A 242 18.04 -0.02 -13.48
N LEU A 243 18.53 -0.54 -14.61
CA LEU A 243 18.46 -1.96 -14.92
C LEU A 243 19.28 -2.80 -13.94
N GLU A 244 20.44 -2.30 -13.49
CA GLU A 244 21.24 -2.96 -12.44
C GLU A 244 20.53 -2.90 -11.08
N LYS A 245 20.09 -1.71 -10.65
CA LYS A 245 19.43 -1.48 -9.34
C LYS A 245 18.15 -2.30 -9.20
N LEU A 246 17.40 -2.50 -10.28
CA LEU A 246 16.16 -3.27 -10.32
C LEU A 246 16.34 -4.68 -10.91
N SER A 247 17.58 -5.17 -11.01
CA SER A 247 17.85 -6.54 -11.48
C SER A 247 17.43 -7.59 -10.45
N GLY A 248 17.25 -8.84 -10.91
CA GLY A 248 16.83 -9.94 -10.04
C GLY A 248 15.32 -10.02 -9.83
N GLU A 249 14.90 -10.84 -8.88
CA GLU A 249 13.46 -11.04 -8.60
C GLU A 249 12.90 -9.84 -7.84
N ILE A 250 11.79 -9.28 -8.35
CA ILE A 250 11.04 -8.22 -7.70
C ILE A 250 9.77 -8.84 -7.12
N THR A 251 9.79 -9.10 -5.82
CA THR A 251 8.64 -9.69 -5.12
C THR A 251 7.65 -8.58 -4.73
N PRO A 252 6.36 -8.73 -5.07
CA PRO A 252 5.35 -7.77 -4.64
C PRO A 252 5.31 -7.65 -3.11
N LEU A 253 5.06 -6.44 -2.61
CA LEU A 253 4.93 -6.22 -1.18
C LEU A 253 3.57 -6.76 -0.71
N ASP A 254 3.57 -7.87 0.03
CA ASP A 254 2.34 -8.46 0.56
C ASP A 254 1.95 -7.81 1.89
N LEU A 255 1.36 -6.62 1.79
CA LEU A 255 0.85 -5.90 2.96
C LEU A 255 -0.32 -6.67 3.60
N PRO A 256 -0.41 -6.68 4.94
CA PRO A 256 -1.56 -7.27 5.61
C PRO A 256 -2.80 -6.40 5.36
N THR A 257 -3.58 -6.72 4.32
CA THR A 257 -4.81 -6.02 3.96
C THR A 257 -5.95 -6.35 4.94
N SER A 258 -7.01 -5.53 4.94
CA SER A 258 -8.26 -5.82 5.64
C SER A 258 -9.22 -6.66 4.79
N PHE A 259 -9.09 -6.57 3.46
CA PHE A 259 -9.93 -7.26 2.49
C PHE A 259 -9.06 -7.94 1.43
N PRO A 260 -9.52 -9.05 0.81
CA PRO A 260 -8.75 -9.74 -0.21
C PRO A 260 -8.56 -8.86 -1.45
N ARG A 261 -7.37 -8.91 -2.06
CA ARG A 261 -7.10 -8.21 -3.32
C ARG A 261 -7.94 -8.83 -4.45
N GLY A 262 -8.55 -7.96 -5.27
CA GLY A 262 -9.26 -8.38 -6.48
C GLY A 262 -8.33 -8.70 -7.66
N VAL A 263 -8.90 -9.10 -8.79
CA VAL A 263 -8.14 -9.40 -10.02
C VAL A 263 -7.73 -8.17 -10.82
N GLN A 264 -8.30 -7.01 -10.50
CA GLN A 264 -8.02 -5.72 -11.13
C GLN A 264 -7.81 -4.67 -10.05
N GLN A 265 -6.92 -3.72 -10.33
CA GLN A 265 -6.67 -2.58 -9.46
C GLN A 265 -7.92 -1.71 -9.39
N THR A 266 -8.25 -1.26 -8.18
CA THR A 266 -9.31 -0.28 -7.93
C THR A 266 -8.69 1.04 -7.49
N PHE A 267 -9.44 2.13 -7.66
CA PHE A 267 -8.96 3.48 -7.33
C PHE A 267 -9.77 4.13 -6.21
N THR A 268 -10.63 3.38 -5.52
CA THR A 268 -11.46 3.88 -4.42
C THR A 268 -10.60 4.18 -3.20
N GLY A 269 -10.41 5.45 -2.87
CA GLY A 269 -9.53 5.91 -1.82
C GLY A 269 -10.24 6.51 -0.62
N LYS A 270 -9.50 6.64 0.48
CA LYS A 270 -9.76 7.58 1.57
C LYS A 270 -8.44 8.12 2.10
N ARG A 271 -8.49 9.26 2.78
CA ARG A 271 -7.33 9.84 3.47
C ARG A 271 -7.51 9.80 4.99
N LEU A 272 -6.43 9.52 5.70
CA LEU A 272 -6.33 9.66 7.16
C LEU A 272 -5.22 10.63 7.49
N LYS A 273 -5.53 11.67 8.28
CA LYS A 273 -4.58 12.71 8.69
C LYS A 273 -4.11 12.43 10.11
N HIS A 274 -2.80 12.55 10.34
CA HIS A 274 -2.13 12.40 11.63
C HIS A 274 -1.11 13.52 11.82
N THR A 275 -0.99 14.02 13.04
CA THR A 275 0.03 15.02 13.39
C THR A 275 0.95 14.43 14.42
N PHE A 276 2.24 14.37 14.09
CA PHE A 276 3.23 13.86 15.03
C PHE A 276 3.43 14.82 16.19
N ARG A 277 3.81 14.28 17.36
CA ARG A 277 4.17 15.12 18.51
C ARG A 277 5.30 16.07 18.13
N ARG A 278 5.17 17.35 18.51
CA ARG A 278 6.16 18.39 18.21
C ARG A 278 7.54 18.03 18.74
N GLU A 279 7.63 17.55 19.98
CA GLU A 279 8.89 17.16 20.60
C GLU A 279 9.62 16.08 19.77
N THR A 280 8.90 15.04 19.35
CA THR A 280 9.45 13.98 18.51
C THR A 280 9.84 14.50 17.13
N SER A 281 9.03 15.37 16.53
CA SER A 281 9.31 16.00 15.22
C SER A 281 10.60 16.82 15.24
N VAL A 282 10.82 17.63 16.27
CA VAL A 282 12.03 18.44 16.44
C VAL A 282 13.26 17.55 16.65
N LYS A 283 13.17 16.54 17.53
CA LYS A 283 14.27 15.59 17.74
C LYS A 283 14.61 14.82 16.47
N PHE A 284 13.60 14.46 15.68
CA PHE A 284 13.81 13.80 14.40
C PHE A 284 14.57 14.69 13.42
N GLN A 285 14.16 15.96 13.30
CA GLN A 285 14.90 16.93 12.50
C GLN A 285 16.37 17.05 12.93
N SER A 286 16.64 17.12 14.24
CA SER A 286 18.01 17.17 14.76
C SER A 286 18.82 15.89 14.45
N LEU A 287 18.20 14.71 14.53
CA LEU A 287 18.83 13.46 14.14
C LEU A 287 19.22 13.48 12.65
N LEU A 288 18.31 13.93 11.78
CA LEU A 288 18.58 14.00 10.35
C LEU A 288 19.70 14.99 10.01
N GLU A 289 19.77 16.13 10.70
CA GLU A 289 20.87 17.10 10.56
C GLU A 289 22.21 16.49 10.98
N GLN A 290 22.26 15.75 12.09
CA GLN A 290 23.46 15.04 12.55
C GLN A 290 23.94 13.99 11.53
N GLN A 291 22.99 13.31 10.88
CA GLN A 291 23.25 12.30 9.85
C GLN A 291 23.35 12.90 8.44
N GLN A 292 23.35 14.23 8.31
CA GLN A 292 23.38 14.96 7.04
C GLN A 292 22.38 14.42 6.01
N SER A 293 21.17 14.09 6.47
CA SER A 293 20.10 13.47 5.68
C SER A 293 18.92 14.43 5.55
N SER A 294 18.19 14.36 4.44
CA SER A 294 17.00 15.19 4.25
C SER A 294 15.79 14.64 5.02
N LEU A 295 14.78 15.47 5.26
CA LEU A 295 13.50 15.03 5.85
C LEU A 295 12.87 13.88 5.04
N PHE A 296 12.94 13.96 3.71
CA PHE A 296 12.45 12.90 2.83
C PHE A 296 13.15 11.56 3.07
N MET A 297 14.50 11.55 3.13
CA MET A 297 15.27 10.33 3.41
C MET A 297 14.91 9.73 4.78
N GLY A 298 14.70 10.59 5.79
CA GLY A 298 14.25 10.18 7.11
C GLY A 298 12.88 9.49 7.09
N VAL A 299 11.86 10.16 6.55
CA VAL A 299 10.50 9.59 6.54
C VAL A 299 10.39 8.37 5.63
N LEU A 300 11.15 8.32 4.53
CA LEU A 300 11.26 7.14 3.68
C LEU A 300 11.84 5.94 4.45
N SER A 301 12.93 6.15 5.20
CA SER A 301 13.54 5.12 6.05
C SER A 301 12.57 4.65 7.15
N LEU A 302 11.78 5.57 7.72
CA LEU A 302 10.77 5.27 8.72
C LEU A 302 9.66 4.38 8.14
N VAL A 303 9.15 4.72 6.94
CA VAL A 303 8.16 3.90 6.23
C VAL A 303 8.74 2.53 5.90
N LYS A 304 9.95 2.44 5.32
CA LYS A 304 10.61 1.15 5.03
C LYS A 304 10.76 0.28 6.28
N THR A 305 11.14 0.88 7.40
CA THR A 305 11.21 0.21 8.70
C THR A 305 9.84 -0.38 9.08
N LEU A 306 8.76 0.41 8.98
CA LEU A 306 7.41 -0.07 9.27
C LEU A 306 6.99 -1.23 8.34
N LEU A 307 7.22 -1.09 7.04
CA LEU A 307 6.86 -2.08 6.03
C LEU A 307 7.59 -3.41 6.27
N TYR A 308 8.89 -3.37 6.55
CA TYR A 308 9.66 -4.55 6.97
C TYR A 308 9.04 -5.18 8.22
N ARG A 309 8.68 -4.37 9.22
CA ARG A 309 8.11 -4.89 10.47
C ARG A 309 6.70 -5.49 10.32
N TYR A 310 5.98 -5.19 9.25
CA TYR A 310 4.66 -5.78 8.97
C TYR A 310 4.75 -7.05 8.12
N THR A 311 5.72 -7.09 7.21
CA THR A 311 5.77 -8.10 6.13
C THR A 311 6.91 -9.10 6.33
N GLY A 312 7.97 -8.72 7.03
CA GLY A 312 9.24 -9.46 7.06
C GLY A 312 10.03 -9.37 5.75
N THR A 313 9.50 -8.70 4.72
CA THR A 313 10.14 -8.55 3.41
C THR A 313 11.37 -7.67 3.52
N GLN A 314 12.53 -8.22 3.16
CA GLN A 314 13.80 -7.50 3.22
C GLN A 314 14.00 -6.58 2.02
N ASP A 315 13.60 -7.00 0.82
CA ASP A 315 13.73 -6.19 -0.39
C ASP A 315 12.51 -5.28 -0.59
N ILE A 316 12.64 -3.99 -0.31
CA ILE A 316 11.53 -3.03 -0.30
C ILE A 316 11.73 -1.95 -1.35
N ILE A 317 10.81 -1.92 -2.32
CA ILE A 317 10.68 -0.88 -3.34
C ILE A 317 9.55 0.08 -2.94
N ILE A 318 9.84 1.37 -2.88
CA ILE A 318 8.87 2.44 -2.68
C ILE A 318 8.96 3.42 -3.83
N GLY A 319 7.82 3.82 -4.37
CA GLY A 319 7.73 4.87 -5.39
C GLY A 319 7.80 6.27 -4.80
N THR A 320 8.41 7.21 -5.50
CA THR A 320 8.31 8.64 -5.19
C THR A 320 8.23 9.48 -6.47
N PRO A 321 7.35 10.49 -6.53
CA PRO A 321 7.26 11.35 -7.70
C PRO A 321 8.35 12.42 -7.65
N ILE A 322 8.84 12.80 -8.81
CA ILE A 322 9.74 13.94 -9.01
C ILE A 322 9.16 14.85 -10.09
N SER A 323 9.51 16.15 -10.06
CA SER A 323 8.92 17.13 -10.98
C SER A 323 9.23 16.85 -12.46
N GLY A 324 10.33 16.16 -12.75
CA GLY A 324 10.86 15.91 -14.10
C GLY A 324 11.27 17.17 -14.89
N ARG A 325 11.22 18.34 -14.27
CA ARG A 325 11.62 19.64 -14.85
C ARG A 325 13.12 19.90 -14.63
N LEU A 326 13.94 19.01 -15.17
CA LEU A 326 15.41 19.08 -15.01
C LEU A 326 16.05 20.17 -15.87
N HIS A 327 15.41 20.50 -16.99
CA HIS A 327 15.90 21.52 -17.91
C HIS A 327 15.32 22.91 -17.57
N PRO A 328 16.13 23.99 -17.54
CA PRO A 328 15.65 25.33 -17.17
C PRO A 328 14.47 25.85 -18.00
N ASP A 329 14.42 25.57 -19.31
CA ASP A 329 13.28 25.96 -20.17
C ASP A 329 11.92 25.37 -19.71
N LEU A 330 11.91 24.36 -18.84
CA LEU A 330 10.71 23.68 -18.35
C LEU A 330 10.11 24.32 -17.07
N GLU A 331 10.79 25.24 -16.39
CA GLU A 331 10.35 25.75 -15.08
C GLU A 331 8.98 26.46 -15.12
N ASN A 332 8.66 27.14 -16.23
CA ASN A 332 7.44 27.93 -16.40
C ASN A 332 6.49 27.37 -17.47
N GLN A 333 6.54 26.06 -17.69
CA GLN A 333 5.76 25.39 -18.73
C GLN A 333 4.56 24.64 -18.16
N VAL A 334 3.44 24.67 -18.88
CA VAL A 334 2.24 23.87 -18.53
C VAL A 334 2.30 22.53 -19.26
N GLY A 335 2.14 21.44 -18.51
CA GLY A 335 2.14 20.07 -19.05
C GLY A 335 2.41 19.00 -18.00
N PHE A 336 2.42 17.74 -18.43
CA PHE A 336 2.70 16.61 -17.54
C PHE A 336 4.19 16.24 -17.57
N TYR A 337 4.99 16.74 -16.63
CA TYR A 337 6.44 16.49 -16.58
C TYR A 337 6.84 15.47 -15.51
N LEU A 338 5.91 15.09 -14.62
CA LEU A 338 6.17 14.21 -13.49
C LEU A 338 6.81 12.89 -13.95
N ASN A 339 7.92 12.53 -13.33
CA ASN A 339 8.53 11.21 -13.44
C ASN A 339 8.46 10.51 -12.07
N THR A 340 8.63 9.19 -12.04
CA THR A 340 8.57 8.41 -10.80
C THR A 340 9.87 7.63 -10.59
N LEU A 341 10.39 7.63 -9.36
CA LEU A 341 11.58 6.86 -9.00
C LEU A 341 11.17 5.66 -8.15
N ALA A 342 11.67 4.47 -8.51
CA ALA A 342 11.49 3.23 -7.75
C ALA A 342 12.67 3.01 -6.81
N LEU A 343 12.53 3.43 -5.55
CA LEU A 343 13.61 3.40 -4.56
C LEU A 343 13.65 2.02 -3.88
N ARG A 344 14.55 1.15 -4.35
CA ARG A 344 14.79 -0.19 -3.81
C ARG A 344 15.91 -0.20 -2.77
N ASP A 345 15.61 -0.68 -1.57
CA ASP A 345 16.58 -0.87 -0.48
C ASP A 345 16.36 -2.21 0.21
N GLU A 346 17.44 -2.80 0.72
CA GLU A 346 17.39 -4.02 1.52
C GLU A 346 17.34 -3.68 3.01
N VAL A 347 16.32 -4.18 3.70
CA VAL A 347 16.06 -3.94 5.12
C VAL A 347 16.23 -5.24 5.89
N SER A 348 17.13 -5.25 6.87
CA SER A 348 17.28 -6.35 7.82
C SER A 348 16.95 -5.89 9.24
N GLY A 349 16.37 -6.81 10.03
CA GLY A 349 16.01 -6.57 11.43
C GLY A 349 17.23 -6.35 12.32
N ASP A 350 18.42 -6.79 11.93
CA ASP A 350 19.67 -6.60 12.69
C ASP A 350 20.31 -5.23 12.46
N MET A 351 19.91 -4.52 11.41
CA MET A 351 20.42 -3.18 11.09
C MET A 351 19.83 -2.15 12.05
N SER A 352 20.59 -1.10 12.37
CA SER A 352 20.05 0.06 13.08
C SER A 352 19.27 0.98 12.13
N TYR A 353 18.46 1.88 12.68
CA TYR A 353 17.80 2.91 11.88
C TYR A 353 18.81 3.83 11.19
N GLU A 354 19.92 4.17 11.87
CA GLU A 354 20.99 4.96 11.26
C GLU A 354 21.64 4.27 10.05
N ALA A 355 21.88 2.97 10.13
CA ALA A 355 22.43 2.21 9.02
C ALA A 355 21.45 2.21 7.82
N LEU A 356 20.16 2.00 8.07
CA LEU A 356 19.14 2.10 7.03
C LEU A 356 19.05 3.51 6.44
N LEU A 357 19.10 4.55 7.28
CA LEU A 357 19.07 5.95 6.83
C LEU A 357 20.25 6.27 5.92
N ALA A 358 21.45 5.80 6.25
CA ALA A 358 22.64 5.97 5.42
C ALA A 358 22.50 5.27 4.04
N GLN A 359 21.97 4.04 4.03
CA GLN A 359 21.69 3.30 2.80
C GLN A 359 20.62 4.00 1.94
N VAL A 360 19.51 4.42 2.56
CA VAL A 360 18.44 5.15 1.88
C VAL A 360 18.94 6.49 1.35
N LYS A 361 19.81 7.19 2.08
CA LYS A 361 20.47 8.40 1.61
C LYS A 361 21.25 8.13 0.32
N GLU A 362 22.08 7.08 0.29
CA GLU A 362 22.84 6.69 -0.90
C GLU A 362 21.91 6.33 -2.07
N THR A 363 20.89 5.50 -1.83
CA THR A 363 19.90 5.13 -2.85
C THR A 363 19.18 6.35 -3.41
N CYS A 364 18.75 7.30 -2.57
CA CYS A 364 18.12 8.54 -3.01
C CYS A 364 19.07 9.41 -3.85
N LEU A 365 20.31 9.60 -3.42
CA LEU A 365 21.28 10.42 -4.15
C LEU A 365 21.59 9.83 -5.54
N ASN A 366 21.81 8.51 -5.60
CA ASN A 366 22.03 7.82 -6.87
C ASN A 366 20.77 7.83 -7.75
N ALA A 367 19.57 7.69 -7.16
CA ALA A 367 18.31 7.81 -7.89
C ALA A 367 18.11 9.21 -8.48
N TYR A 368 18.45 10.27 -7.74
CA TYR A 368 18.39 11.65 -8.24
C TYR A 368 19.40 11.94 -9.35
N GLU A 369 20.58 11.35 -9.29
CA GLU A 369 21.59 11.46 -10.35
C GLU A 369 21.10 10.85 -11.68
N HIS A 370 20.28 9.80 -11.61
CA HIS A 370 19.75 9.10 -12.79
C HIS A 370 18.25 9.35 -13.04
N GLN A 371 17.72 10.45 -12.49
CA GLN A 371 16.29 10.75 -12.48
C GLN A 371 15.70 11.16 -13.84
N SER A 372 16.56 11.42 -14.82
CA SER A 372 16.21 11.71 -16.23
C SER A 372 15.63 10.49 -16.94
N TYR A 373 15.96 9.27 -16.50
CA TYR A 373 15.48 8.05 -17.12
C TYR A 373 13.97 7.87 -16.88
N PRO A 374 13.14 7.71 -17.91
CA PRO A 374 11.69 7.59 -17.75
C PRO A 374 11.29 6.28 -17.05
N PHE A 375 10.48 6.38 -16.00
CA PHE A 375 9.94 5.20 -15.30
C PHE A 375 9.19 4.25 -16.25
N ASP A 376 8.43 4.80 -17.19
CA ASP A 376 7.59 3.99 -18.08
C ASP A 376 8.43 3.15 -19.04
N LEU A 377 9.55 3.71 -19.52
CA LEU A 377 10.50 2.98 -20.34
C LEU A 377 11.20 1.88 -19.52
N LEU A 378 11.56 2.19 -18.27
CA LEU A 378 12.16 1.23 -17.35
C LEU A 378 11.23 0.02 -17.09
N VAL A 379 9.93 0.26 -16.89
CA VAL A 379 8.93 -0.81 -16.70
C VAL A 379 8.79 -1.68 -17.95
N GLU A 380 8.80 -1.08 -19.15
CA GLU A 380 8.75 -1.84 -20.41
C GLU A 380 9.99 -2.72 -20.61
N GLU A 381 11.17 -2.26 -20.20
CA GLU A 381 12.42 -2.99 -20.39
C GLU A 381 12.69 -4.09 -19.36
N LEU A 382 12.16 -3.97 -18.15
CA LEU A 382 12.33 -4.99 -17.09
C LEU A 382 11.48 -6.25 -17.32
N ASP A 383 10.58 -6.26 -18.31
CA ASP A 383 9.59 -7.32 -18.56
C ASP A 383 8.89 -7.80 -17.27
N ALA A 384 8.66 -6.87 -16.34
CA ALA A 384 8.08 -7.18 -15.04
C ALA A 384 6.68 -7.78 -15.27
N ALA A 385 6.43 -8.95 -14.66
CA ALA A 385 5.17 -9.68 -14.82
C ALA A 385 3.97 -8.73 -14.58
N ARG A 386 3.10 -8.61 -15.59
CA ARG A 386 1.93 -7.73 -15.52
C ARG A 386 0.86 -8.33 -14.61
N ASP A 387 0.86 -7.92 -13.36
CA ASP A 387 -0.27 -8.09 -12.45
C ASP A 387 -1.22 -6.91 -12.58
N LEU A 388 -2.40 -7.13 -13.17
CA LEU A 388 -3.42 -6.09 -13.35
C LEU A 388 -4.04 -5.60 -12.03
N SER A 389 -3.77 -6.30 -10.92
CA SER A 389 -4.23 -5.93 -9.58
C SER A 389 -3.28 -5.02 -8.81
N ARG A 390 -2.11 -4.70 -9.39
CA ARG A 390 -1.04 -3.92 -8.76
C ARG A 390 -0.43 -2.88 -9.69
N SER A 391 0.17 -1.87 -9.09
CA SER A 391 1.02 -0.94 -9.81
C SER A 391 2.35 -1.64 -10.19
N PRO A 392 2.99 -1.27 -11.31
CA PRO A 392 4.29 -1.84 -11.67
C PRO A 392 5.34 -1.54 -10.59
N LEU A 393 6.14 -2.54 -10.24
CA LEU A 393 7.32 -2.48 -9.35
C LEU A 393 7.06 -2.15 -7.87
N PHE A 394 6.05 -1.36 -7.52
CA PHE A 394 5.74 -1.01 -6.13
C PHE A 394 4.27 -0.71 -5.89
N ASP A 395 3.80 -1.03 -4.69
CA ASP A 395 2.43 -0.78 -4.23
C ASP A 395 2.31 0.44 -3.30
N VAL A 396 3.44 0.90 -2.76
CA VAL A 396 3.51 1.98 -1.76
C VAL A 396 4.26 3.17 -2.31
N MET A 397 3.73 4.36 -2.08
CA MET A 397 4.39 5.63 -2.40
C MET A 397 4.67 6.48 -1.16
N VAL A 398 5.76 7.24 -1.21
CA VAL A 398 6.11 8.26 -0.21
C VAL A 398 6.34 9.59 -0.92
N VAL A 399 5.67 10.62 -0.44
CA VAL A 399 5.71 11.99 -0.97
C VAL A 399 6.01 12.94 0.17
N LEU A 400 6.93 13.88 -0.04
CA LEU A 400 7.14 15.01 0.87
C LEU A 400 6.58 16.28 0.21
N GLU A 401 5.53 16.84 0.77
CA GLU A 401 4.90 18.07 0.29
C GLU A 401 5.57 19.30 0.90
N ASP A 402 5.99 20.22 0.04
CA ASP A 402 6.52 21.53 0.43
C ASP A 402 5.39 22.53 0.60
N MET A 403 4.70 22.46 1.74
CA MET A 403 3.51 23.26 2.05
C MET A 403 3.75 24.79 2.02
N GLU A 404 4.98 25.25 2.20
CA GLU A 404 5.31 26.69 2.12
C GLU A 404 5.23 27.22 0.68
N ARG A 405 5.47 26.37 -0.34
CA ARG A 405 5.25 26.72 -1.75
C ARG A 405 3.77 26.87 -2.13
N TYR A 406 2.87 26.19 -1.43
CA TYR A 406 1.43 26.17 -1.73
C TYR A 406 0.65 27.35 -1.10
N ASP A 407 1.27 28.16 -0.22
CA ASP A 407 0.58 29.28 0.47
C ASP A 407 0.45 30.56 -0.40
N LYS A 408 0.63 30.45 -1.73
CA LYS A 408 0.22 31.53 -2.64
C LYS A 408 -1.30 31.55 -2.73
N LYS A 409 -1.94 32.23 -1.78
CA LYS A 409 -3.38 32.41 -1.74
C LYS A 409 -3.87 32.96 -3.06
N LEU A 410 -4.71 32.16 -3.71
CA LEU A 410 -5.53 32.53 -4.85
C LEU A 410 -6.24 33.85 -4.48
N SER A 411 -6.18 34.86 -5.35
CA SER A 411 -6.67 36.22 -5.04
C SER A 411 -7.43 36.82 -6.21
N PHE A 412 -8.74 36.90 -6.07
CA PHE A 412 -9.62 37.58 -7.02
C PHE A 412 -10.07 38.93 -6.42
N SER A 413 -10.08 39.97 -7.25
CA SER A 413 -10.39 41.34 -6.85
C SER A 413 -11.82 41.41 -6.34
N GLY A 414 -12.00 41.83 -5.09
CA GLY A 414 -13.32 41.91 -4.44
C GLY A 414 -13.86 40.57 -3.94
N ILE A 415 -13.06 39.50 -3.94
CA ILE A 415 -13.47 38.16 -3.51
C ILE A 415 -12.51 37.62 -2.46
N THR A 416 -13.07 37.16 -1.35
CA THR A 416 -12.35 36.40 -0.32
C THR A 416 -12.44 34.92 -0.64
N ILE A 417 -11.32 34.21 -0.52
CA ILE A 417 -11.22 32.79 -0.87
C ILE A 417 -11.14 31.99 0.43
N GLU A 418 -12.05 31.02 0.56
CA GLU A 418 -12.26 30.23 1.76
C GLU A 418 -11.93 28.77 1.50
N GLY A 419 -10.86 28.30 2.15
CA GLY A 419 -10.43 26.91 2.10
C GLY A 419 -10.00 26.44 0.72
N GLU A 420 -9.57 25.19 0.67
CA GLU A 420 -9.34 24.42 -0.55
C GLU A 420 -9.92 23.03 -0.32
N TYR A 421 -10.70 22.57 -1.28
CA TYR A 421 -11.32 21.25 -1.29
C TYR A 421 -10.69 20.44 -2.42
N THR A 422 -10.36 19.19 -2.15
CA THR A 422 -9.75 18.26 -3.12
C THR A 422 -10.46 16.92 -3.04
N ASP A 423 -10.29 16.07 -4.04
CA ASP A 423 -10.83 14.71 -4.00
C ASP A 423 -10.10 13.86 -2.94
N GLU A 424 -10.82 13.53 -1.86
CA GLU A 424 -10.33 12.64 -0.81
C GLU A 424 -10.82 11.18 -0.98
N LYS A 425 -11.52 10.85 -2.09
CA LYS A 425 -12.19 9.56 -2.33
C LYS A 425 -11.48 8.69 -3.38
N THR A 426 -10.32 9.13 -3.87
CA THR A 426 -9.50 8.41 -4.87
C THR A 426 -8.14 8.02 -4.28
N SER A 427 -7.62 6.85 -4.67
CA SER A 427 -6.25 6.42 -4.36
C SER A 427 -5.63 5.68 -5.54
N LYS A 428 -4.47 6.15 -6.00
CA LYS A 428 -3.77 5.61 -7.20
C LYS A 428 -2.92 4.38 -6.92
N PHE A 429 -2.62 4.13 -5.65
CA PHE A 429 -1.77 3.05 -5.16
C PHE A 429 -2.46 2.34 -4.00
N ASP A 430 -1.87 1.28 -3.48
CA ASP A 430 -2.44 0.63 -2.29
C ASP A 430 -2.42 1.59 -1.10
N ILE A 431 -1.27 2.24 -0.90
CA ILE A 431 -1.04 3.25 0.15
C ILE A 431 -0.07 4.32 -0.38
N THR A 432 -0.42 5.59 -0.18
CA THR A 432 0.49 6.73 -0.36
C THR A 432 0.64 7.47 0.97
N PHE A 433 1.88 7.64 1.43
CA PHE A 433 2.21 8.44 2.60
C PHE A 433 2.65 9.83 2.15
N TYR A 434 1.83 10.84 2.42
CA TYR A 434 2.18 12.24 2.23
C TYR A 434 2.68 12.81 3.56
N PHE A 435 3.94 13.22 3.60
CA PHE A 435 4.51 13.94 4.73
C PHE A 435 4.59 15.43 4.41
N SER A 436 4.42 16.28 5.42
CA SER A 436 4.72 17.71 5.31
C SER A 436 5.22 18.26 6.64
N LYS A 437 5.96 19.36 6.59
CA LYS A 437 6.39 20.10 7.79
C LYS A 437 5.58 21.39 7.89
N ARG A 438 4.96 21.65 9.04
CA ARG A 438 4.30 22.93 9.34
C ARG A 438 4.52 23.30 10.80
N ASN A 439 4.94 24.53 11.08
CA ASN A 439 5.13 25.03 12.46
C ASN A 439 5.97 24.10 13.36
N ASP A 440 7.07 23.55 12.84
CA ASP A 440 7.94 22.53 13.49
C ASP A 440 7.32 21.14 13.72
N ASN A 441 6.06 20.93 13.33
CA ASN A 441 5.42 19.63 13.40
C ASN A 441 5.59 18.87 12.07
N LEU A 442 5.87 17.58 12.17
CA LEU A 442 5.69 16.66 11.08
C LEU A 442 4.21 16.28 11.00
N HIS A 443 3.64 16.33 9.79
CA HIS A 443 2.29 15.89 9.50
C HIS A 443 2.34 14.72 8.53
N LEU A 444 1.39 13.80 8.67
CA LEU A 444 1.19 12.66 7.80
C LEU A 444 -0.25 12.63 7.30
N THR A 445 -0.41 12.45 6.00
CA THR A 445 -1.66 12.01 5.40
C THR A 445 -1.43 10.65 4.75
N ILE A 446 -2.17 9.63 5.19
CA ILE A 446 -2.17 8.31 4.55
C ILE A 446 -3.37 8.26 3.62
N GLU A 447 -3.12 8.30 2.31
CA GLU A 447 -4.11 7.93 1.30
C GLU A 447 -4.06 6.42 1.09
N TYR A 448 -5.20 5.74 1.08
CA TYR A 448 -5.24 4.29 1.00
C TYR A 448 -6.42 3.79 0.18
N ASN A 449 -6.24 2.66 -0.50
CA ASN A 449 -7.31 1.99 -1.21
C ASN A 449 -8.28 1.31 -0.23
N THR A 450 -9.52 1.79 -0.22
CA THR A 450 -10.61 1.28 0.63
C THR A 450 -11.09 -0.11 0.25
N SER A 451 -10.81 -0.58 -0.97
CA SER A 451 -11.03 -1.97 -1.37
C SER A 451 -10.04 -2.93 -0.69
N LEU A 452 -8.93 -2.43 -0.14
CA LEU A 452 -7.88 -3.24 0.48
C LEU A 452 -7.79 -3.00 1.99
N PHE A 453 -7.96 -1.76 2.47
CA PHE A 453 -7.71 -1.40 3.87
C PHE A 453 -8.95 -0.79 4.54
N SER A 454 -9.15 -1.17 5.80
CA SER A 454 -10.13 -0.53 6.68
C SER A 454 -9.54 0.68 7.37
N VAL A 455 -10.38 1.68 7.68
CA VAL A 455 -9.95 2.89 8.41
C VAL A 455 -9.23 2.55 9.73
N SER A 456 -9.71 1.53 10.46
CA SER A 456 -9.11 1.10 11.72
C SER A 456 -7.69 0.54 11.55
N ARG A 457 -7.39 -0.10 10.41
CA ARG A 457 -6.05 -0.61 10.10
C ARG A 457 -5.09 0.53 9.77
N ILE A 458 -5.54 1.51 9.00
CA ILE A 458 -4.74 2.69 8.65
C ILE A 458 -4.51 3.59 9.88
N ALA A 459 -5.50 3.73 10.76
CA ALA A 459 -5.33 4.44 12.02
C ALA A 459 -4.26 3.78 12.92
N ARG A 460 -4.26 2.44 13.01
CA ARG A 460 -3.18 1.70 13.69
C ARG A 460 -1.83 1.93 13.02
N MET A 461 -1.78 1.94 11.69
CA MET A 461 -0.55 2.19 10.95
C MET A 461 0.05 3.58 11.26
N ALA A 462 -0.78 4.62 11.33
CA ALA A 462 -0.36 5.95 11.75
C ALA A 462 0.16 5.96 13.20
N SER A 463 -0.53 5.27 14.12
CA SER A 463 -0.07 5.13 15.52
C SER A 463 1.26 4.39 15.61
N HIS A 464 1.44 3.32 14.85
CA HIS A 464 2.69 2.57 14.80
C HIS A 464 3.85 3.41 14.25
N LEU A 465 3.60 4.29 13.27
CA LEU A 465 4.60 5.26 12.81
C LEU A 465 4.98 6.28 13.88
N GLU A 466 4.02 6.80 14.67
CA GLU A 466 4.28 7.69 15.80
C GLU A 466 5.18 7.04 16.85
N GLU A 467 4.85 5.82 17.26
CA GLU A 467 5.64 5.07 18.25
C GLU A 467 7.01 4.71 17.71
N LEU A 468 7.09 4.27 16.45
CA LEU A 468 8.35 3.97 15.80
C LEU A 468 9.25 5.21 15.70
N LEU A 469 8.70 6.37 15.31
CA LEU A 469 9.43 7.64 15.27
C LEU A 469 9.99 7.99 16.66
N THR A 470 9.19 7.78 17.71
CA THR A 470 9.57 8.03 19.11
C THR A 470 10.73 7.16 19.54
N LEU A 471 10.71 5.87 19.20
CA LEU A 471 11.79 4.93 19.49
C LEU A 471 13.07 5.24 18.70
N VAL A 472 12.92 5.61 17.42
CA VAL A 472 14.02 5.98 16.53
C VAL A 472 14.77 7.19 17.06
N VAL A 473 14.07 8.26 17.45
CA VAL A 473 14.76 9.47 17.96
C VAL A 473 15.39 9.26 19.35
N ALA A 474 14.89 8.29 20.13
CA ALA A 474 15.43 7.98 21.45
C ALA A 474 16.68 7.10 21.39
N ALA A 475 16.70 6.10 20.50
CA ALA A 475 17.79 5.14 20.37
C ALA A 475 17.96 4.68 18.91
N PRO A 476 18.49 5.54 18.02
CA PRO A 476 18.58 5.27 16.58
C PRO A 476 19.54 4.13 16.20
N GLN A 477 20.44 3.76 17.12
CA GLN A 477 21.36 2.62 16.99
C GLN A 477 20.72 1.26 17.33
N THR A 478 19.50 1.26 17.87
CA THR A 478 18.78 0.03 18.18
C THR A 478 18.47 -0.71 16.88
N SER A 479 18.65 -2.03 16.89
CA SER A 479 18.31 -2.85 15.73
C SER A 479 16.82 -2.76 15.42
N ILE A 480 16.48 -2.63 14.14
CA ILE A 480 15.13 -2.40 13.62
C ILE A 480 14.15 -3.46 14.14
N GLY A 481 14.56 -4.72 14.22
CA GLY A 481 13.76 -5.84 14.71
C GLY A 481 13.38 -5.74 16.18
N LYS A 482 14.11 -4.96 16.98
CA LYS A 482 13.89 -4.80 18.43
C LYS A 482 12.97 -3.67 18.82
N TYR A 483 12.59 -2.78 17.89
CA TYR A 483 11.63 -1.71 18.19
C TYR A 483 10.26 -2.31 18.55
N ASN A 484 9.78 -2.06 19.76
CA ASN A 484 8.41 -2.41 20.13
C ASN A 484 7.49 -1.21 19.88
N TYR A 485 6.96 -1.12 18.67
CA TYR A 485 6.11 0.00 18.22
C TYR A 485 4.63 -0.20 18.56
N LEU A 486 4.26 -1.29 19.24
CA LEU A 486 2.88 -1.53 19.68
C LEU A 486 2.56 -0.61 20.85
N SER A 487 1.38 0.00 20.84
CA SER A 487 0.91 0.76 21.99
C SER A 487 0.71 -0.16 23.21
N ASP A 488 0.72 0.41 24.41
CA ASP A 488 0.40 -0.32 25.64
C ASP A 488 -0.99 -0.96 25.58
N ALA A 489 -1.95 -0.26 24.95
CA ALA A 489 -3.31 -0.76 24.76
C ALA A 489 -3.37 -1.98 23.82
N GLU A 490 -2.62 -1.95 22.72
CA GLU A 490 -2.52 -3.10 21.81
C GLU A 490 -1.80 -4.28 22.46
N SER A 491 -0.70 -4.01 23.17
CA SER A 491 0.04 -5.02 23.93
C SER A 491 -0.86 -5.68 24.98
N ALA A 492 -1.65 -4.90 25.73
CA ALA A 492 -2.61 -5.43 26.70
C ALA A 492 -3.73 -6.25 26.04
N ASN A 493 -4.22 -5.83 24.87
CA ASN A 493 -5.21 -6.61 24.13
C ASN A 493 -4.67 -7.98 23.71
N ILE A 494 -3.45 -8.02 23.15
CA ILE A 494 -2.80 -9.24 22.65
C ILE A 494 -2.43 -10.16 23.81
N LEU A 495 -1.81 -9.63 24.86
CA LEU A 495 -1.26 -10.43 25.96
C LEU A 495 -2.35 -10.87 26.94
N THR A 496 -3.33 -10.01 27.20
CA THR A 496 -4.32 -10.23 28.28
C THR A 496 -5.70 -10.51 27.72
N ASN A 497 -6.27 -9.62 26.89
CA ASN A 497 -7.70 -9.70 26.55
C ASN A 497 -8.02 -10.87 25.63
N PHE A 498 -7.19 -11.14 24.62
CA PHE A 498 -7.35 -12.32 23.77
C PHE A 498 -7.08 -13.64 24.50
N ASN A 499 -6.26 -13.59 25.56
CA ASN A 499 -5.88 -14.76 26.37
C ASN A 499 -6.67 -14.88 27.68
N ALA A 500 -7.76 -14.12 27.85
CA ALA A 500 -8.62 -14.17 29.03
C ALA A 500 -9.52 -15.44 29.04
N THR A 501 -8.91 -16.61 28.85
CA THR A 501 -9.59 -17.91 28.73
C THR A 501 -9.66 -18.67 30.06
N ALA A 502 -9.15 -18.09 31.15
CA ALA A 502 -9.22 -18.68 32.47
C ALA A 502 -10.69 -18.87 32.90
N LYS A 503 -11.06 -20.12 33.15
CA LYS A 503 -12.39 -20.51 33.64
C LYS A 503 -12.23 -21.55 34.73
N ASP A 504 -13.08 -21.48 35.74
CA ASP A 504 -13.15 -22.49 36.79
C ASP A 504 -13.76 -23.77 36.23
N TYR A 505 -12.91 -24.68 35.80
CA TYR A 505 -13.31 -26.05 35.51
C TYR A 505 -13.34 -26.85 36.81
N PRO A 506 -14.34 -27.72 37.02
CA PRO A 506 -14.32 -28.64 38.15
C PRO A 506 -13.22 -29.68 37.92
N LEU A 507 -12.01 -29.39 38.38
CA LEU A 507 -10.83 -30.27 38.28
C LEU A 507 -10.87 -31.45 39.26
N SER A 508 -11.93 -31.56 40.07
CA SER A 508 -12.14 -32.70 40.95
C SER A 508 -12.50 -33.95 40.15
N GLY A 509 -11.62 -34.95 40.21
CA GLY A 509 -11.78 -36.26 39.56
C GLY A 509 -11.36 -36.27 38.08
N SER A 510 -11.05 -37.46 37.56
CA SER A 510 -10.72 -37.66 36.16
C SER A 510 -11.99 -37.81 35.31
N PHE A 511 -11.85 -37.83 33.98
CA PHE A 511 -12.92 -38.25 33.07
C PHE A 511 -13.52 -39.60 33.49
N LEU A 512 -12.67 -40.55 33.90
CA LEU A 512 -13.12 -41.86 34.38
C LEU A 512 -13.93 -41.76 35.67
N THR A 513 -13.52 -40.93 36.63
CA THR A 513 -14.31 -40.72 37.86
C THR A 513 -15.72 -40.22 37.53
N ARG A 514 -15.85 -39.32 36.54
CA ARG A 514 -17.15 -38.82 36.08
C ARG A 514 -17.96 -39.90 35.36
N TYR A 515 -17.29 -40.71 34.55
CA TYR A 515 -17.88 -41.88 33.89
C TYR A 515 -18.44 -42.86 34.94
N GLU A 516 -17.66 -43.25 35.95
CA GLU A 516 -18.07 -44.17 37.02
C GLU A 516 -19.22 -43.61 37.87
N GLN A 517 -19.24 -42.30 38.11
CA GLN A 517 -20.37 -41.63 38.76
C GLN A 517 -21.65 -41.74 37.92
N ASN A 518 -21.56 -41.64 36.59
CA ASN A 518 -22.71 -41.83 35.70
C ASN A 518 -23.14 -43.29 35.64
N VAL A 519 -22.20 -44.24 35.63
CA VAL A 519 -22.49 -45.68 35.76
C VAL A 519 -23.29 -45.94 37.03
N SER A 520 -22.86 -45.36 38.16
CA SER A 520 -23.54 -45.54 39.45
C SER A 520 -24.91 -44.87 39.50
N LYS A 521 -25.07 -43.68 38.90
CA LYS A 521 -26.33 -42.91 38.95
C LYS A 521 -27.41 -43.44 38.00
N THR A 522 -27.01 -43.87 36.81
CA THR A 522 -27.95 -44.23 35.72
C THR A 522 -27.52 -45.50 34.98
N PRO A 523 -27.38 -46.65 35.68
CA PRO A 523 -26.80 -47.87 35.07
C PRO A 523 -27.61 -48.41 33.89
N GLN A 524 -28.94 -48.20 33.89
CA GLN A 524 -29.84 -48.69 32.84
C GLN A 524 -29.95 -47.76 31.63
N ALA A 525 -29.40 -46.55 31.69
CA ALA A 525 -29.43 -45.62 30.57
C ALA A 525 -28.48 -46.08 29.46
N ILE A 526 -28.86 -45.92 28.20
CA ILE A 526 -28.02 -46.32 27.07
C ILE A 526 -26.79 -45.40 26.96
N ALA A 527 -25.61 -45.99 26.93
CA ALA A 527 -24.32 -45.32 26.82
C ALA A 527 -23.73 -45.41 25.40
N VAL A 528 -23.90 -46.56 24.72
CA VAL A 528 -23.34 -46.81 23.38
C VAL A 528 -24.39 -47.37 22.45
N TYR A 529 -24.42 -46.84 21.22
CA TYR A 529 -25.16 -47.37 20.08
C TYR A 529 -24.18 -47.74 18.98
N TYR A 530 -24.21 -48.99 18.53
CA TYR A 530 -23.45 -49.43 17.37
C TYR A 530 -24.25 -50.47 16.58
N ALA A 531 -24.55 -50.17 15.31
CA ALA A 531 -25.49 -50.95 14.50
C ALA A 531 -26.81 -51.23 15.25
N ASP A 532 -27.17 -52.50 15.45
CA ASP A 532 -28.33 -52.97 16.21
C ASP A 532 -28.05 -53.16 17.71
N ARG A 533 -26.79 -53.03 18.14
CA ARG A 533 -26.34 -53.23 19.52
C ARG A 533 -26.50 -51.96 20.35
N LYS A 534 -26.95 -52.16 21.59
CA LYS A 534 -27.13 -51.10 22.59
C LYS A 534 -26.52 -51.54 23.91
N LEU A 535 -25.53 -50.79 24.40
CA LEU A 535 -24.97 -51.01 25.73
C LEU A 535 -25.46 -49.91 26.67
N ASN A 536 -26.08 -50.30 27.77
CA ASN A 536 -26.31 -49.37 28.88
C ASN A 536 -25.02 -49.13 29.68
N TYR A 537 -25.00 -48.10 30.52
CA TYR A 537 -23.82 -47.75 31.31
C TYR A 537 -23.31 -48.92 32.17
N GLY A 538 -24.21 -49.72 32.76
CA GLY A 538 -23.84 -50.88 33.57
C GLY A 538 -23.17 -51.99 32.75
N ALA A 539 -23.72 -52.31 31.58
CA ALA A 539 -23.16 -53.32 30.68
C ALA A 539 -21.82 -52.86 30.08
N LEU A 540 -21.70 -51.57 29.76
CA LEU A 540 -20.43 -50.99 29.30
C LEU A 540 -19.36 -51.07 30.38
N ASP A 541 -19.66 -50.68 31.62
CA ASP A 541 -18.68 -50.72 32.72
C ASP A 541 -18.25 -52.16 33.05
N ALA A 542 -19.19 -53.10 33.02
CA ALA A 542 -18.88 -54.53 33.19
C ALA A 542 -17.89 -55.03 32.12
N ALA A 543 -18.14 -54.72 30.85
CA ALA A 543 -17.23 -55.08 29.75
C ALA A 543 -15.87 -54.40 29.87
N VAL A 544 -15.84 -53.12 30.28
CA VAL A 544 -14.61 -52.36 30.54
C VAL A 544 -13.79 -52.99 31.66
N ASN A 545 -14.43 -53.40 32.76
CA ASN A 545 -13.78 -54.06 33.90
C ASN A 545 -13.16 -55.40 33.50
N GLN A 546 -13.93 -56.23 32.78
CA GLN A 546 -13.46 -57.52 32.28
C GLN A 546 -12.25 -57.38 31.37
N LEU A 547 -12.31 -56.47 30.38
CA LEU A 547 -11.17 -56.25 29.50
C LEU A 547 -9.98 -55.65 30.26
N SER A 548 -10.19 -54.73 31.21
CA SER A 548 -9.09 -54.18 32.01
C SER A 548 -8.39 -55.24 32.87
N ASN A 549 -9.15 -56.10 33.54
CA ASN A 549 -8.58 -57.18 34.35
C ASN A 549 -7.81 -58.17 33.46
N TYR A 550 -8.33 -58.46 32.27
CA TYR A 550 -7.64 -59.33 31.32
C TYR A 550 -6.33 -58.74 30.80
N LEU A 551 -6.33 -57.47 30.41
CA LEU A 551 -5.13 -56.75 29.98
C LEU A 551 -4.07 -56.74 31.07
N LYS A 552 -4.48 -56.51 32.33
CA LYS A 552 -3.59 -56.56 33.49
C LYS A 552 -3.03 -57.96 33.75
N ASN A 553 -3.87 -58.99 33.77
CA ASN A 553 -3.47 -60.33 34.21
C ASN A 553 -2.71 -61.11 33.13
N ASN A 554 -3.01 -60.89 31.85
CA ASN A 554 -2.42 -61.67 30.74
C ASN A 554 -1.31 -60.93 29.99
N TYR A 555 -1.37 -59.60 29.93
CA TYR A 555 -0.38 -58.78 29.21
C TYR A 555 0.42 -57.86 30.13
N ASN A 556 0.17 -57.91 31.44
CA ASN A 556 0.86 -57.11 32.45
C ASN A 556 0.84 -55.60 32.16
N ILE A 557 -0.27 -55.10 31.58
CA ILE A 557 -0.43 -53.66 31.32
C ILE A 557 -0.51 -52.91 32.64
N GLN A 558 0.40 -51.96 32.83
CA GLN A 558 0.54 -51.10 34.00
C GLN A 558 0.21 -49.64 33.67
N GLN A 559 0.15 -48.81 34.70
CA GLN A 559 0.03 -47.37 34.56
C GLN A 559 1.18 -46.80 33.72
N GLY A 560 0.84 -45.99 32.72
CA GLY A 560 1.80 -45.37 31.80
C GLY A 560 2.14 -46.21 30.57
N ASP A 561 1.72 -47.49 30.51
CA ASP A 561 1.96 -48.32 29.32
C ASP A 561 1.12 -47.84 28.14
N CYS A 562 1.74 -47.85 26.96
CA CYS A 562 1.10 -47.51 25.70
C CYS A 562 0.51 -48.77 25.06
N VAL A 563 -0.76 -48.72 24.67
CA VAL A 563 -1.46 -49.83 24.01
C VAL A 563 -2.01 -49.36 22.67
N GLY A 564 -1.50 -49.94 21.58
CA GLY A 564 -1.97 -49.67 20.23
C GLY A 564 -3.40 -50.17 20.03
N LEU A 565 -4.22 -49.38 19.34
CA LEU A 565 -5.58 -49.74 18.95
C LEU A 565 -5.69 -49.72 17.42
N LEU A 566 -5.71 -50.89 16.81
CA LEU A 566 -5.90 -51.10 15.38
C LEU A 566 -7.30 -51.70 15.15
N LEU A 567 -8.32 -50.87 15.38
CA LEU A 567 -9.74 -51.25 15.41
C LEU A 567 -10.56 -50.40 14.45
N ASP A 568 -11.56 -51.01 13.83
CA ASP A 568 -12.61 -50.23 13.17
C ASP A 568 -13.60 -49.67 14.21
N ARG A 569 -14.38 -48.67 13.80
CA ARG A 569 -15.44 -48.11 14.64
C ARG A 569 -16.41 -49.22 15.04
N SER A 570 -16.49 -49.48 16.34
CA SER A 570 -17.31 -50.50 16.98
C SER A 570 -17.46 -50.19 18.47
N GLU A 571 -18.32 -50.92 19.19
CA GLU A 571 -18.38 -50.84 20.66
C GLU A 571 -17.04 -51.21 21.32
N TRP A 572 -16.28 -52.11 20.69
CA TRP A 572 -14.96 -52.54 21.14
C TRP A 572 -13.94 -51.42 21.20
N MET A 573 -14.04 -50.43 20.30
CA MET A 573 -13.16 -49.27 20.33
C MET A 573 -13.33 -48.49 21.64
N LEU A 574 -14.58 -48.21 22.04
CA LEU A 574 -14.86 -47.50 23.29
C LEU A 574 -14.50 -48.33 24.52
N ILE A 575 -14.82 -49.64 24.51
CA ILE A 575 -14.47 -50.55 25.60
C ILE A 575 -12.95 -50.60 25.78
N SER A 576 -12.20 -50.77 24.70
CA SER A 576 -10.72 -50.82 24.73
C SER A 576 -10.12 -49.52 25.23
N MET A 577 -10.59 -48.37 24.73
CA MET A 577 -10.13 -47.06 25.22
C MET A 577 -10.38 -46.89 26.72
N LEU A 578 -11.59 -47.20 27.20
CA LEU A 578 -11.94 -47.07 28.62
C LEU A 578 -11.17 -48.07 29.49
N SER A 579 -10.97 -49.31 29.05
CA SER A 579 -10.20 -50.33 29.78
C SER A 579 -8.73 -49.95 29.92
N ILE A 580 -8.11 -49.44 28.84
CA ILE A 580 -6.73 -48.94 28.88
C ILE A 580 -6.62 -47.76 29.84
N LEU A 581 -7.52 -46.78 29.72
CA LEU A 581 -7.54 -45.63 30.64
C LEU A 581 -7.76 -46.06 32.10
N LYS A 582 -8.60 -47.08 32.35
CA LYS A 582 -8.90 -47.59 33.70
C LYS A 582 -7.69 -48.23 34.37
N LEU A 583 -6.79 -48.82 33.58
CA LEU A 583 -5.48 -49.29 34.05
C LEU A 583 -4.45 -48.16 34.23
N GLY A 584 -4.79 -46.93 33.87
CA GLY A 584 -3.87 -45.80 33.83
C GLY A 584 -2.92 -45.84 32.63
N GLY A 585 -3.22 -46.66 31.62
CA GLY A 585 -2.48 -46.75 30.36
C GLY A 585 -2.88 -45.66 29.36
N ILE A 586 -2.14 -45.60 28.26
CA ILE A 586 -2.32 -44.66 27.16
C ILE A 586 -2.76 -45.48 25.94
N TYR A 587 -3.93 -45.16 25.37
CA TYR A 587 -4.33 -45.79 24.11
C TYR A 587 -3.72 -45.02 22.94
N LEU A 588 -3.14 -45.74 21.97
CA LEU A 588 -2.53 -45.19 20.77
C LEU A 588 -3.40 -45.60 19.56
N PRO A 589 -4.27 -44.72 19.05
CA PRO A 589 -5.15 -45.06 17.93
C PRO A 589 -4.36 -45.16 16.62
N ILE A 590 -4.58 -46.23 15.86
CA ILE A 590 -3.90 -46.50 14.58
C ILE A 590 -4.95 -46.80 13.51
N ASP A 591 -4.85 -46.08 12.39
CA ASP A 591 -5.72 -46.30 11.23
C ASP A 591 -5.27 -47.55 10.47
N LYS A 592 -6.21 -48.46 10.22
CA LYS A 592 -5.97 -49.70 9.48
C LYS A 592 -5.60 -49.49 8.01
N SER A 593 -5.97 -48.35 7.43
CA SER A 593 -5.65 -48.03 6.04
C SER A 593 -4.16 -47.70 5.84
N TYR A 594 -3.41 -47.52 6.93
CA TYR A 594 -1.98 -47.25 6.84
C TYR A 594 -1.20 -48.46 6.35
N PRO A 595 -0.15 -48.25 5.53
CA PRO A 595 0.78 -49.32 5.18
C PRO A 595 1.41 -49.93 6.44
N THR A 596 1.69 -51.24 6.41
CA THR A 596 2.27 -51.97 7.54
C THR A 596 3.52 -51.29 8.10
N SER A 597 4.43 -50.79 7.24
CA SER A 597 5.63 -50.08 7.68
C SER A 597 5.35 -48.81 8.50
N ARG A 598 4.25 -48.11 8.23
CA ARG A 598 3.82 -46.94 9.01
C ARG A 598 3.23 -47.36 10.35
N ILE A 599 2.48 -48.47 10.39
CA ILE A 599 1.94 -49.03 11.63
C ILE A 599 3.09 -49.50 12.54
N SER A 600 4.04 -50.28 12.01
CA SER A 600 5.24 -50.72 12.75
C SER A 600 6.01 -49.54 13.34
N TYR A 601 6.25 -48.50 12.53
CA TYR A 601 6.93 -47.28 12.99
C TYR A 601 6.20 -46.60 14.15
N ILE A 602 4.86 -46.46 14.07
CA ILE A 602 4.05 -45.83 15.13
C ILE A 602 4.11 -46.65 16.42
N LEU A 603 4.07 -47.98 16.32
CA LEU A 603 4.13 -48.88 17.47
C LEU A 603 5.50 -48.84 18.15
N GLU A 604 6.58 -48.82 17.37
CA GLU A 604 7.96 -48.74 17.87
C GLU A 604 8.25 -47.38 18.52
N ASP A 605 7.95 -46.28 17.84
CA ASP A 605 8.18 -44.91 18.35
C ASP A 605 7.31 -44.63 19.58
N GLY A 606 6.05 -45.10 19.56
CA GLY A 606 5.11 -45.04 20.68
C GLY A 606 5.41 -46.02 21.81
N ARG A 607 6.41 -46.91 21.65
CA ARG A 607 6.79 -47.97 22.60
C ARG A 607 5.59 -48.77 23.11
N ALA A 608 4.73 -49.18 22.18
CA ALA A 608 3.52 -49.90 22.52
C ALA A 608 3.86 -51.25 23.16
N ALA A 609 3.32 -51.49 24.36
CA ALA A 609 3.48 -52.75 25.10
C ALA A 609 2.58 -53.86 24.52
N LEU A 610 1.49 -53.47 23.85
CA LEU A 610 0.50 -54.36 23.26
C LEU A 610 -0.20 -53.65 22.09
N LEU A 611 -0.59 -54.41 21.08
CA LEU A 611 -1.54 -54.00 20.04
C LEU A 611 -2.87 -54.75 20.21
N ILE A 612 -3.97 -54.04 20.40
CA ILE A 612 -5.33 -54.59 20.33
C ILE A 612 -5.83 -54.40 18.90
N SER A 613 -6.28 -55.49 18.27
CA SER A 613 -6.88 -55.46 16.94
C SER A 613 -8.12 -56.37 16.86
N ASP A 614 -9.01 -56.10 15.91
CA ASP A 614 -10.18 -56.90 15.56
C ASP A 614 -9.91 -57.76 14.30
N THR A 615 -8.73 -57.63 13.71
CA THR A 615 -8.27 -58.36 12.53
C THR A 615 -6.86 -58.86 12.75
N THR A 616 -6.48 -59.96 12.09
CA THR A 616 -5.15 -60.51 12.25
C THR A 616 -4.11 -59.54 11.71
N TYR A 617 -3.22 -59.07 12.58
CA TYR A 617 -2.09 -58.21 12.23
C TYR A 617 -0.78 -58.96 12.46
N THR A 618 0.10 -58.94 11.47
CA THR A 618 1.45 -59.51 11.56
C THR A 618 2.42 -58.56 10.88
N ASP A 619 3.49 -58.21 11.58
CA ASP A 619 4.58 -57.41 11.05
C ASP A 619 5.92 -57.82 11.68
N GLU A 620 6.98 -57.09 11.32
CA GLU A 620 8.34 -57.35 11.79
C GLU A 620 8.63 -56.77 13.18
N SER A 621 7.70 -56.01 13.79
CA SER A 621 7.91 -55.34 15.09
C SER A 621 7.98 -56.31 16.26
N GLY A 622 7.44 -57.53 16.09
CA GLY A 622 7.38 -58.54 17.15
C GLY A 622 6.48 -58.16 18.33
N ILE A 623 5.64 -57.14 18.18
CA ILE A 623 4.71 -56.70 19.22
C ILE A 623 3.70 -57.80 19.55
N ASN A 624 3.32 -57.90 20.83
CA ASN A 624 2.21 -58.76 21.23
C ASN A 624 0.90 -58.20 20.66
N VAL A 625 0.16 -59.03 19.92
CA VAL A 625 -1.14 -58.66 19.34
C VAL A 625 -2.26 -59.41 20.06
N MET A 626 -3.19 -58.67 20.64
CA MET A 626 -4.45 -59.20 21.19
C MET A 626 -5.56 -59.03 20.16
N ILE A 627 -6.14 -60.15 19.70
CA ILE A 627 -7.30 -60.13 18.82
C ILE A 627 -8.59 -60.13 19.63
N LEU A 628 -9.43 -59.11 19.44
CA LEU A 628 -10.73 -59.01 20.07
C LEU A 628 -11.73 -60.01 19.45
N PRO A 629 -12.63 -60.60 20.25
CA PRO A 629 -13.67 -61.46 19.72
C PRO A 629 -14.72 -60.64 18.94
N GLU A 630 -15.31 -61.27 17.92
CA GLU A 630 -16.33 -60.65 17.05
C GLU A 630 -17.58 -60.14 17.81
N HIS A 631 -17.92 -60.77 18.94
CA HIS A 631 -19.07 -60.42 19.76
C HIS A 631 -18.67 -60.21 21.22
N ILE A 632 -19.19 -59.13 21.82
CA ILE A 632 -18.99 -58.77 23.23
C ILE A 632 -19.45 -59.86 24.20
N GLU A 633 -20.44 -60.67 23.81
CA GLU A 633 -20.98 -61.77 24.63
C GLU A 633 -19.95 -62.87 24.92
N LYS A 634 -18.86 -62.93 24.14
CA LYS A 634 -17.72 -63.83 24.39
C LYS A 634 -16.76 -63.31 25.48
N LEU A 635 -17.03 -62.16 26.09
CA LEU A 635 -16.29 -61.67 27.27
C LEU A 635 -16.48 -62.54 28.51
N SER A 636 -17.42 -63.49 28.52
CA SER A 636 -17.56 -64.48 29.59
C SER A 636 -16.30 -65.31 29.84
N ASP A 637 -15.41 -65.39 28.84
CA ASP A 637 -14.12 -66.08 28.93
C ASP A 637 -13.02 -65.22 29.60
N TYR A 638 -13.33 -63.95 29.89
CA TYR A 638 -12.45 -62.96 30.50
C TYR A 638 -12.84 -62.79 31.98
N SER A 639 -11.86 -62.84 32.89
CA SER A 639 -12.10 -62.81 34.35
C SER A 639 -12.94 -61.61 34.78
N SER A 640 -14.00 -61.87 35.57
CA SER A 640 -14.81 -60.85 36.24
C SER A 640 -14.22 -60.39 37.58
N GLU A 641 -13.26 -61.13 38.13
CA GLU A 641 -12.52 -60.79 39.35
C GLU A 641 -11.29 -59.94 39.06
#